data_AF-A0A2D6D0F0-F1
#
_entry.id   AF-A0A2D6D0F0-F1
#
_cell.length_a   1.000
_cell.length_b   1.000
_cell.length_c   1.000
_cell.angle_alpha   90.00
_cell.angle_beta   90.00
_cell.angle_gamma   90.00
#
_symmetry.space_group_name_H-M   'P 1'
#
loop_
_entity.id
_entity.type
_entity.pdbx_description
1 polymer ?
#
loop_
_entity_poly.entity_id
_entity_poly.type
_entity_poly.pdbx_seq_one_letter_code
_entity_poly.pdbx_strand_id
1 'polypeptide(L)'
;MTTPNARRAFAAAVACLWTLGLAVTSDGAQYAVLAGVWDYQSEALALEAPRNDLILMRTLLADERYEAGSVIVLENPTKTEMVASLEGLAERIGPSDTFLFYFSGHGTRIIDRFGDDPGDEARGRYPDLDDEALLPADADLSRPETYLLDDELGALIGAIGTRDVACVIDTCYSGDILKAPRLGPSKGASGDPTARRRGASRPQDILDDATDFALLMAAAPHNEVVHELRIPVAGRQLPVSALTYSIYRHAGRMAGMTYRQLAQAARSDHEEWRLPWSPVLEGPAARYDESTPWRPTSMAAAEAIRLYADDELPFETTRHRVVALGGVEVDVGLLRAAGVRRSAIVIGVDDYQPPFGALRYAGDDAKAMKEVLQDAGFMVTLMTPDSLLQPTRQNIIDQLEWHARMADLDMLTVYLSGHGEDVDGEGYFVPMDATEPLAASSLGVGALFDILATAKAKRRFVMVDACRVAPKQAFVSSLATQGSETDIVFTACDEGQYAPEVPELGHGLFTHFLLTGLRDDAGEGPAAAAPDGNVTVLGLLDYVMRGIDDWYASIPPDQRPQQQVTPRVLYNGRYISLLSSEDVDTALVAAPRPAVPAPAATAPTMRPQPEHVPFLVSVLPGISMPIPVDGDVSTTFSLNLFAGYVRSVRGAEVGYVLNRVRDGMHGGQVAGAANLVGGRVTGFQAAGAVNATGGGLRGFQAAGALNLLDGGERLGRFLADVNHDEPVMGLHGVQAAGAVNILSGDTSQGAQIAGAVNVAAGLLRGAQLSGAVNIGERISGGQFGVVNVADSIRGAQFGVVNVGGAMTGLQVGIVNIADTFDGVPVGLLNYSGNGRWDLEISGDETFPVLVGLRTGTERFYSILAVAGQWESTPRRWGMAAGFGGRIPVGRYGIHLDAMHYKINEDEAWTDELHLLSKLRLTFGLRLADQMSLFAGVTGNVLVSRLNDGSHLDLSGDAVYETKRGRNWVRVWPGVVAGVTF
;
A
#
# COMPACT_ATOMS: atom_id res chain seq x y z
N MET A 1 9.31 28.27 -8.92
CA MET A 1 9.81 27.98 -10.29
C MET A 1 8.82 28.53 -11.31
N THR A 2 9.06 29.70 -11.91
CA THR A 2 8.02 30.44 -12.69
C THR A 2 8.46 30.92 -14.07
N THR A 3 9.49 30.32 -14.70
CA THR A 3 9.77 30.57 -16.13
C THR A 3 9.69 29.29 -16.97
N PRO A 4 8.97 29.30 -18.12
CA PRO A 4 8.84 28.15 -19.03
C PRO A 4 10.18 27.61 -19.57
N ASN A 5 11.23 28.44 -19.62
CA ASN A 5 12.54 28.05 -20.13
C ASN A 5 13.34 27.21 -19.13
N ALA A 6 13.21 27.49 -17.82
CA ALA A 6 13.81 26.67 -16.76
C ALA A 6 13.22 25.26 -16.73
N ARG A 7 11.91 25.10 -17.01
CA ARG A 7 11.26 23.79 -17.18
C ARG A 7 11.79 23.01 -18.39
N ARG A 8 12.15 23.69 -19.49
CA ARG A 8 12.71 23.06 -20.70
C ARG A 8 14.17 22.68 -20.53
N ALA A 9 14.96 23.51 -19.84
CA ALA A 9 16.34 23.21 -19.45
C ALA A 9 16.41 22.04 -18.47
N PHE A 10 15.50 22.01 -17.48
CA PHE A 10 15.32 20.89 -16.56
C PHE A 10 14.85 19.63 -17.30
N ALA A 11 13.86 19.73 -18.19
CA ALA A 11 13.41 18.60 -19.01
C ALA A 11 14.49 18.08 -19.98
N ALA A 12 15.37 18.94 -20.50
CA ALA A 12 16.47 18.53 -21.37
C ALA A 12 17.61 17.86 -20.58
N ALA A 13 17.92 18.35 -19.38
CA ALA A 13 18.86 17.70 -18.47
C ALA A 13 18.32 16.36 -17.94
N VAL A 14 17.01 16.29 -17.65
CA VAL A 14 16.28 15.06 -17.32
C VAL A 14 16.25 14.11 -18.53
N ALA A 15 16.05 14.59 -19.75
CA ALA A 15 16.08 13.77 -20.98
C ALA A 15 17.49 13.19 -21.28
N CYS A 16 18.56 13.93 -20.98
CA CYS A 16 19.93 13.42 -21.03
C CYS A 16 20.26 12.43 -19.89
N LEU A 17 19.58 12.55 -18.74
CA LEU A 17 19.62 11.55 -17.66
C LEU A 17 18.80 10.30 -18.00
N TRP A 18 17.69 10.45 -18.74
CA TRP A 18 16.84 9.36 -19.22
C TRP A 18 17.54 8.43 -20.22
N THR A 19 18.51 8.93 -21.00
CA THR A 19 19.28 8.11 -21.94
C THR A 19 20.49 7.41 -21.31
N LEU A 20 20.90 7.80 -20.10
CA LEU A 20 22.04 7.21 -19.38
C LEU A 20 21.66 6.43 -18.12
N GLY A 21 20.42 6.55 -17.63
CA GLY A 21 19.90 5.87 -16.46
C GLY A 21 18.61 5.08 -16.74
N LEU A 22 18.68 4.07 -17.60
CA LEU A 22 17.65 3.02 -17.66
C LEU A 22 17.72 2.18 -16.37
N ALA A 23 17.11 2.68 -15.29
CA ALA A 23 16.53 1.92 -14.17
C ALA A 23 16.07 2.85 -13.02
N VAL A 24 15.19 3.83 -13.26
CA VAL A 24 14.25 4.32 -12.23
C VAL A 24 12.96 4.74 -12.94
N THR A 25 11.85 4.14 -12.51
CA THR A 25 10.47 4.31 -12.98
C THR A 25 9.98 5.74 -12.79
N SER A 26 9.26 6.30 -13.75
CA SER A 26 8.33 7.41 -13.48
C SER A 26 7.20 6.85 -12.61
N ASP A 27 6.95 7.42 -11.43
CA ASP A 27 5.74 7.10 -10.65
C ASP A 27 4.53 7.44 -11.54
N GLY A 28 3.76 6.44 -11.97
CA GLY A 28 2.50 6.68 -12.68
C GLY A 28 1.41 7.24 -11.77
N ALA A 29 0.30 7.64 -12.38
CA ALA A 29 -0.86 8.16 -11.65
C ALA A 29 -1.52 7.05 -10.81
N GLN A 30 -2.16 7.44 -9.70
CA GLN A 30 -2.86 6.51 -8.81
C GLN A 30 -4.38 6.65 -8.98
N TYR A 31 -5.06 5.52 -9.17
CA TYR A 31 -6.50 5.42 -9.34
C TYR A 31 -7.10 4.46 -8.31
N ALA A 32 -8.34 4.72 -7.88
CA ALA A 32 -9.05 3.84 -6.96
C ALA A 32 -10.56 3.81 -7.19
N VAL A 33 -11.19 2.66 -6.98
CA VAL A 33 -12.64 2.50 -6.79
C VAL A 33 -12.86 1.96 -5.38
N LEU A 34 -13.59 2.71 -4.57
CA LEU A 34 -14.03 2.31 -3.23
C LEU A 34 -15.53 2.07 -3.27
N ALA A 35 -15.98 0.84 -3.07
CA ALA A 35 -17.38 0.48 -2.98
C ALA A 35 -17.70 -0.05 -1.60
N GLY A 36 -18.86 0.31 -1.07
CA GLY A 36 -19.36 -0.28 0.16
C GLY A 36 -20.87 -0.28 0.23
N VAL A 37 -21.41 -1.40 0.70
CA VAL A 37 -22.84 -1.72 0.66
C VAL A 37 -23.31 -2.10 2.05
N TRP A 38 -24.12 -1.24 2.65
CA TRP A 38 -24.74 -1.42 3.96
C TRP A 38 -26.26 -1.40 3.90
N ASP A 39 -26.83 -0.79 2.85
CA ASP A 39 -28.27 -0.70 2.59
C ASP A 39 -28.63 -1.59 1.40
N TYR A 40 -29.40 -2.65 1.66
CA TYR A 40 -29.85 -3.63 0.67
C TYR A 40 -31.37 -3.59 0.58
N GLN A 41 -31.93 -4.11 -0.52
CA GLN A 41 -33.38 -4.25 -0.66
C GLN A 41 -34.03 -5.13 0.41
N SER A 42 -33.26 -6.03 1.03
CA SER A 42 -33.69 -6.88 2.14
C SER A 42 -33.08 -6.41 3.46
N GLU A 43 -33.91 -6.10 4.45
CA GLU A 43 -33.47 -5.76 5.82
C GLU A 43 -32.60 -6.87 6.45
N ALA A 44 -32.76 -8.13 6.01
CA ALA A 44 -31.96 -9.26 6.51
C ALA A 44 -30.48 -9.20 6.07
N LEU A 45 -30.16 -8.39 5.07
CA LEU A 45 -28.80 -8.18 4.55
C LEU A 45 -28.19 -6.85 5.02
N ALA A 46 -28.90 -6.06 5.84
CA ALA A 46 -28.39 -4.78 6.30
C ALA A 46 -27.10 -4.97 7.13
N LEU A 47 -26.11 -4.14 6.86
CA LEU A 47 -24.83 -4.08 7.58
C LEU A 47 -24.64 -2.68 8.17
N GLU A 48 -23.75 -2.53 9.14
CA GLU A 48 -23.44 -1.22 9.75
C GLU A 48 -22.00 -0.77 9.46
N ALA A 49 -21.07 -1.72 9.36
CA ALA A 49 -19.65 -1.47 9.18
C ALA A 49 -19.25 -0.84 7.83
N PRO A 50 -19.79 -1.27 6.67
CA PRO A 50 -19.31 -0.82 5.36
C PRO A 50 -19.35 0.71 5.16
N ARG A 51 -20.29 1.37 5.83
CA ARG A 51 -20.41 2.83 5.83
C ARG A 51 -19.19 3.50 6.47
N ASN A 52 -18.77 3.04 7.64
CA ASN A 52 -17.59 3.57 8.32
C ASN A 52 -16.31 3.13 7.59
N ASP A 53 -16.27 1.91 7.07
CA ASP A 53 -15.14 1.37 6.34
C ASP A 53 -14.77 2.21 5.10
N LEU A 54 -15.77 2.59 4.30
CA LEU A 54 -15.61 3.53 3.17
C LEU A 54 -15.03 4.88 3.59
N ILE A 55 -15.50 5.42 4.72
CA ILE A 55 -15.00 6.69 5.25
C ILE A 55 -13.53 6.54 5.64
N LEU A 56 -13.17 5.46 6.35
CA LEU A 56 -11.80 5.18 6.76
C LEU A 56 -10.87 5.03 5.56
N MET A 57 -11.26 4.24 4.55
CA MET A 57 -10.48 4.03 3.33
C MET A 57 -10.36 5.30 2.50
N ARG A 58 -11.44 6.06 2.32
CA ARG A 58 -11.41 7.36 1.63
C ARG A 58 -10.45 8.33 2.33
N THR A 59 -10.48 8.38 3.66
CA THR A 59 -9.59 9.25 4.44
C THR A 59 -8.13 8.83 4.28
N LEU A 60 -7.86 7.53 4.14
CA LEU A 60 -6.53 6.98 3.89
C LEU A 60 -5.97 7.34 2.51
N LEU A 61 -6.84 7.47 1.50
CA LEU A 61 -6.48 7.86 0.13
C LEU A 61 -6.50 9.38 -0.13
N ALA A 62 -6.78 10.20 0.88
CA ALA A 62 -6.74 11.66 0.78
C ALA A 62 -5.29 12.19 0.74
N ASP A 63 -4.54 11.78 -0.29
CA ASP A 63 -3.13 12.10 -0.55
C ASP A 63 -3.00 13.02 -1.78
N GLU A 64 -1.97 13.86 -1.84
CA GLU A 64 -1.69 14.81 -2.94
C GLU A 64 -1.34 14.11 -4.28
N ARG A 65 -1.25 12.77 -4.31
CA ARG A 65 -0.88 11.95 -5.47
C ARG A 65 -2.06 11.34 -6.24
N TYR A 66 -3.25 11.31 -5.65
CA TYR A 66 -4.47 10.98 -6.39
C TYR A 66 -4.95 12.25 -7.10
N GLU A 67 -5.01 12.22 -8.43
CA GLU A 67 -5.56 13.35 -9.19
C GLU A 67 -7.03 13.59 -8.80
N ALA A 68 -7.49 14.83 -8.92
CA ALA A 68 -8.90 15.14 -8.69
C ALA A 68 -9.79 14.29 -9.61
N GLY A 69 -10.61 13.40 -9.02
CA GLY A 69 -11.45 12.46 -9.77
C GLY A 69 -10.76 11.15 -10.20
N SER A 70 -9.63 10.78 -9.59
CA SER A 70 -9.01 9.45 -9.72
C SER A 70 -9.46 8.45 -8.66
N VAL A 71 -10.10 8.91 -7.57
CA VAL A 71 -10.77 8.08 -6.56
C VAL A 71 -12.29 8.17 -6.75
N ILE A 72 -12.92 7.06 -7.14
CA ILE A 72 -14.37 6.93 -7.23
C ILE A 72 -14.86 6.28 -5.94
N VAL A 73 -15.83 6.92 -5.28
CA VAL A 73 -16.44 6.42 -4.04
C VAL A 73 -17.90 6.10 -4.35
N LEU A 74 -18.27 4.84 -4.16
CA LEU A 74 -19.59 4.28 -4.45
C LEU A 74 -20.24 3.85 -3.13
N GLU A 75 -21.29 4.56 -2.74
CA GLU A 75 -22.09 4.28 -1.55
C GLU A 75 -23.34 3.50 -1.96
N ASN A 76 -23.51 2.28 -1.46
CA ASN A 76 -24.58 1.35 -1.85
C ASN A 76 -24.77 1.23 -3.38
N PRO A 77 -23.70 0.97 -4.17
CA PRO A 77 -23.84 0.91 -5.61
C PRO A 77 -24.66 -0.28 -6.07
N THR A 78 -25.39 -0.08 -7.16
CA THR A 78 -25.95 -1.17 -7.96
C THR A 78 -24.87 -1.90 -8.75
N LYS A 79 -25.15 -3.14 -9.20
CA LYS A 79 -24.25 -3.89 -10.10
C LYS A 79 -23.82 -3.04 -11.30
N THR A 80 -24.78 -2.33 -11.90
CA THR A 80 -24.55 -1.49 -13.09
C THR A 80 -23.59 -0.34 -12.80
N GLU A 81 -23.70 0.31 -11.63
CA GLU A 81 -22.82 1.42 -11.26
C GLU A 81 -21.39 0.96 -10.98
N MET A 82 -21.21 -0.22 -10.37
CA MET A 82 -19.89 -0.82 -10.15
C MET A 82 -19.20 -1.12 -11.48
N VAL A 83 -19.89 -1.80 -12.40
CA VAL A 83 -19.39 -2.15 -13.73
C VAL A 83 -19.00 -0.90 -14.52
N ALA A 84 -19.91 0.08 -14.63
CA ALA A 84 -19.67 1.31 -15.36
C ALA A 84 -18.48 2.12 -14.81
N SER A 85 -18.27 2.10 -13.49
CA SER A 85 -17.14 2.79 -12.85
C SER A 85 -15.80 2.12 -13.18
N LEU A 86 -15.75 0.79 -13.22
CA LEU A 86 -14.55 0.02 -13.58
C LEU A 86 -14.21 0.18 -15.06
N GLU A 87 -15.20 0.05 -15.96
CA GLU A 87 -15.02 0.23 -17.40
C GLU A 87 -14.57 1.66 -17.74
N GLY A 88 -15.20 2.67 -17.13
CA GLY A 88 -14.84 4.07 -17.37
C GLY A 88 -13.43 4.45 -16.91
N LEU A 89 -12.88 3.75 -15.91
CA LEU A 89 -11.49 3.94 -15.47
C LEU A 89 -10.48 3.15 -16.31
N ALA A 90 -10.86 1.99 -16.84
CA ALA A 90 -10.00 1.18 -17.71
C ALA A 90 -9.46 1.98 -18.90
N GLU A 91 -10.25 2.89 -19.48
CA GLU A 91 -9.85 3.75 -20.59
C GLU A 91 -8.82 4.84 -20.22
N ARG A 92 -8.69 5.16 -18.93
CA ARG A 92 -7.84 6.25 -18.41
C ARG A 92 -6.50 5.77 -17.85
N ILE A 93 -6.41 4.50 -17.44
CA ILE A 93 -5.26 3.94 -16.73
C ILE A 93 -4.22 3.42 -17.73
N GLY A 94 -3.00 3.97 -17.68
CA GLY A 94 -1.87 3.58 -18.51
C GLY A 94 -0.94 2.53 -17.86
N PRO A 95 0.03 1.97 -18.61
CA PRO A 95 0.90 0.87 -18.14
C PRO A 95 1.83 1.20 -16.97
N SER A 96 2.01 2.48 -16.65
CA SER A 96 2.84 2.95 -15.54
C SER A 96 2.06 3.27 -14.27
N ASP A 97 0.73 3.28 -14.34
CA ASP A 97 -0.18 3.75 -13.30
C ASP A 97 -0.48 2.66 -12.27
N THR A 98 -0.98 3.02 -11.09
CA THR A 98 -1.38 2.06 -10.05
C THR A 98 -2.88 2.11 -9.84
N PHE A 99 -3.53 0.95 -9.71
CA PHE A 99 -4.98 0.85 -9.52
C PHE A 99 -5.36 0.09 -8.24
N LEU A 100 -6.29 0.63 -7.47
CA LEU A 100 -6.90 0.00 -6.31
C LEU A 100 -8.39 -0.27 -6.53
N PHE A 101 -8.82 -1.50 -6.32
CA PHE A 101 -10.23 -1.84 -6.11
C PHE A 101 -10.47 -2.21 -4.63
N TYR A 102 -11.46 -1.59 -4.01
CA TYR A 102 -11.85 -1.86 -2.63
C TYR A 102 -13.36 -2.12 -2.55
N PHE A 103 -13.74 -3.19 -1.87
CA PHE A 103 -15.14 -3.53 -1.61
C PHE A 103 -15.35 -3.94 -0.14
N SER A 104 -16.37 -3.38 0.52
CA SER A 104 -16.86 -3.82 1.84
C SER A 104 -18.37 -4.05 1.80
N GLY A 105 -18.84 -5.20 2.25
CA GLY A 105 -20.24 -5.60 2.16
C GLY A 105 -20.44 -7.11 2.27
N HIS A 106 -21.54 -7.62 1.72
CA HIS A 106 -21.77 -9.05 1.65
C HIS A 106 -21.03 -9.68 0.47
N GLY A 107 -20.44 -10.84 0.74
CA GLY A 107 -19.97 -11.79 -0.26
C GLY A 107 -20.67 -13.12 -0.02
N THR A 108 -20.91 -13.86 -1.09
CA THR A 108 -21.58 -15.16 -1.04
C THR A 108 -20.91 -16.15 -1.97
N ARG A 109 -21.35 -17.41 -1.90
CA ARG A 109 -21.07 -18.44 -2.90
C ARG A 109 -22.36 -18.83 -3.60
N ILE A 110 -22.32 -18.84 -4.92
CA ILE A 110 -23.37 -19.41 -5.75
C ILE A 110 -22.93 -20.82 -6.08
N ILE A 111 -23.68 -21.80 -5.56
CA ILE A 111 -23.61 -23.18 -6.03
C ILE A 111 -24.48 -23.22 -7.29
N ASP A 112 -23.92 -23.68 -8.41
CA ASP A 112 -24.64 -23.77 -9.68
C ASP A 112 -25.86 -24.71 -9.55
N ARG A 113 -27.00 -24.11 -9.21
CA ARG A 113 -28.28 -24.80 -8.95
C ARG A 113 -29.12 -24.91 -10.22
N PHE A 114 -28.68 -24.33 -11.34
CA PHE A 114 -29.44 -24.27 -12.59
C PHE A 114 -28.50 -24.42 -13.79
N GLY A 115 -28.28 -25.65 -14.24
CA GLY A 115 -27.52 -25.96 -15.45
C GLY A 115 -28.16 -25.49 -16.76
N ASP A 116 -28.51 -24.21 -16.85
CA ASP A 116 -29.03 -23.49 -18.02
C ASP A 116 -28.50 -22.02 -18.03
N ASP A 117 -27.29 -21.72 -17.52
CA ASP A 117 -26.63 -20.43 -17.82
C ASP A 117 -26.12 -20.42 -19.28
N PRO A 118 -26.53 -19.45 -20.13
CA PRO A 118 -26.03 -19.28 -21.48
C PRO A 118 -24.56 -18.81 -21.60
N GLY A 119 -23.86 -18.59 -20.48
CA GLY A 119 -22.50 -18.03 -20.39
C GLY A 119 -21.36 -19.04 -20.21
N ASP A 120 -21.21 -19.99 -21.15
CA ASP A 120 -19.93 -20.63 -21.49
C ASP A 120 -19.41 -21.88 -20.72
N GLU A 121 -20.28 -22.82 -20.34
CA GLU A 121 -19.88 -24.24 -20.15
C GLU A 121 -19.58 -24.99 -21.49
N ALA A 122 -19.58 -24.28 -22.62
CA ALA A 122 -19.43 -24.90 -23.94
C ALA A 122 -17.98 -25.31 -24.29
N ARG A 123 -16.97 -25.04 -23.44
CA ARG A 123 -15.57 -25.37 -23.74
C ARG A 123 -14.76 -25.93 -22.56
N GLY A 124 -15.21 -27.07 -22.06
CA GLY A 124 -14.31 -28.21 -21.83
C GLY A 124 -13.74 -28.41 -20.42
N ARG A 125 -14.35 -29.38 -19.73
CA ARG A 125 -13.71 -30.40 -18.89
C ARG A 125 -13.12 -29.96 -17.54
N TYR A 126 -13.75 -29.04 -16.82
CA TYR A 126 -13.74 -28.97 -15.35
C TYR A 126 -15.04 -28.27 -14.91
N PRO A 127 -15.94 -28.90 -14.14
CA PRO A 127 -17.00 -28.20 -13.44
C PRO A 127 -16.38 -27.60 -12.17
N ASP A 128 -16.08 -26.31 -12.19
CA ASP A 128 -15.89 -25.58 -10.94
C ASP A 128 -17.31 -25.43 -10.33
N LEU A 129 -17.51 -25.99 -9.15
CA LEU A 129 -18.85 -26.26 -8.58
C LEU A 129 -19.39 -25.11 -7.70
N ASP A 130 -18.62 -24.05 -7.47
CA ASP A 130 -18.97 -22.90 -6.61
C ASP A 130 -18.35 -21.61 -7.19
N ASP A 131 -19.16 -20.57 -7.45
CA ASP A 131 -18.70 -19.22 -7.84
C ASP A 131 -18.81 -18.24 -6.66
N GLU A 132 -17.73 -17.53 -6.34
CA GLU A 132 -17.75 -16.42 -5.37
C GLU A 132 -18.40 -15.17 -5.98
N ALA A 133 -19.21 -14.46 -5.19
CA ALA A 133 -19.90 -13.26 -5.68
C ALA A 133 -19.94 -12.14 -4.63
N LEU A 134 -19.74 -10.91 -5.10
CA LEU A 134 -20.00 -9.69 -4.34
C LEU A 134 -21.47 -9.29 -4.51
N LEU A 135 -22.13 -8.87 -3.43
CA LEU A 135 -23.53 -8.43 -3.48
C LEU A 135 -23.60 -6.89 -3.57
N PRO A 136 -24.05 -6.33 -4.71
CA PRO A 136 -24.35 -4.91 -4.81
C PRO A 136 -25.65 -4.57 -4.05
N ALA A 137 -25.99 -3.29 -3.93
CA ALA A 137 -27.19 -2.86 -3.19
C ALA A 137 -28.51 -3.36 -3.81
N ASP A 138 -28.53 -3.64 -5.11
CA ASP A 138 -29.65 -4.23 -5.84
C ASP A 138 -29.62 -5.76 -5.90
N ALA A 139 -28.74 -6.40 -5.10
CA ALA A 139 -28.70 -7.85 -4.97
C ALA A 139 -30.04 -8.38 -4.44
N ASP A 140 -30.57 -9.37 -5.13
CA ASP A 140 -31.79 -10.08 -4.78
C ASP A 140 -31.46 -11.56 -4.59
N LEU A 141 -31.67 -12.07 -3.37
CA LEU A 141 -31.34 -13.45 -2.99
C LEU A 141 -32.01 -14.53 -3.88
N SER A 142 -33.09 -14.17 -4.57
CA SER A 142 -33.80 -15.03 -5.51
C SER A 142 -33.30 -14.94 -6.96
N ARG A 143 -32.44 -13.97 -7.27
CA ARG A 143 -31.96 -13.64 -8.62
C ARG A 143 -30.43 -13.47 -8.63
N PRO A 144 -29.67 -14.57 -8.68
CA PRO A 144 -28.20 -14.56 -8.70
C PRO A 144 -27.58 -13.68 -9.79
N GLU A 145 -28.29 -13.43 -10.90
CA GLU A 145 -27.83 -12.55 -11.99
C GLU A 145 -27.60 -11.09 -11.55
N THR A 146 -28.17 -10.70 -10.41
CA THR A 146 -27.99 -9.38 -9.78
C THR A 146 -26.66 -9.24 -9.03
N TYR A 147 -25.93 -10.33 -8.81
CA TYR A 147 -24.65 -10.29 -8.09
C TYR A 147 -23.49 -10.03 -9.06
N LEU A 148 -22.36 -9.57 -8.53
CA LEU A 148 -21.12 -9.44 -9.30
C LEU A 148 -20.25 -10.67 -9.05
N LEU A 149 -20.18 -11.57 -10.03
CA LEU A 149 -19.44 -12.83 -9.96
C LEU A 149 -17.93 -12.61 -10.05
N ASP A 150 -17.15 -13.57 -9.54
CA ASP A 150 -15.68 -13.60 -9.59
C ASP A 150 -15.13 -13.49 -11.03
N ASP A 151 -15.68 -14.22 -12.00
CA ASP A 151 -15.28 -14.18 -13.41
C ASP A 151 -15.56 -12.81 -14.05
N GLU A 152 -16.70 -12.20 -13.71
CA GLU A 152 -17.10 -10.87 -14.21
C GLU A 152 -16.17 -9.80 -13.63
N LEU A 153 -15.90 -9.85 -12.33
CA LEU A 153 -14.92 -8.97 -11.67
C LEU A 153 -13.52 -9.19 -12.23
N GLY A 154 -13.09 -10.44 -12.41
CA GLY A 154 -11.80 -10.81 -12.99
C GLY A 154 -11.61 -10.26 -14.40
N ALA A 155 -12.65 -10.30 -15.24
CA ALA A 155 -12.64 -9.72 -16.57
C ALA A 155 -12.53 -8.18 -16.55
N LEU A 156 -13.28 -7.51 -15.66
CA LEU A 156 -13.24 -6.05 -15.49
C LEU A 156 -11.87 -5.59 -15.00
N ILE A 157 -11.29 -6.27 -14.02
CA ILE A 157 -9.95 -5.99 -13.50
C ILE A 157 -8.88 -6.29 -14.55
N GLY A 158 -9.04 -7.36 -15.34
CA GLY A 158 -8.15 -7.70 -16.45
C GLY A 158 -8.14 -6.70 -17.62
N ALA A 159 -9.19 -5.88 -17.73
CA ALA A 159 -9.27 -4.81 -18.73
C ALA A 159 -8.47 -3.54 -18.33
N ILE A 160 -8.03 -3.43 -17.08
CA ILE A 160 -7.25 -2.28 -16.60
C ILE A 160 -5.85 -2.29 -17.23
N GLY A 161 -5.44 -1.19 -17.86
CA GLY A 161 -4.22 -1.08 -18.66
C GLY A 161 -2.87 -1.16 -17.91
N THR A 162 -2.86 -1.45 -16.60
CA THR A 162 -1.66 -1.54 -15.76
C THR A 162 -1.45 -2.93 -15.16
N ARG A 163 -0.20 -3.24 -14.82
CA ARG A 163 0.19 -4.46 -14.09
C ARG A 163 0.33 -4.25 -12.58
N ASP A 164 0.14 -3.02 -12.10
CA ASP A 164 0.16 -2.68 -10.69
C ASP A 164 -1.28 -2.50 -10.17
N VAL A 165 -1.99 -3.62 -10.04
CA VAL A 165 -3.36 -3.67 -9.52
C VAL A 165 -3.38 -4.29 -8.11
N ALA A 166 -4.08 -3.65 -7.18
CA ALA A 166 -4.37 -4.17 -5.85
C ALA A 166 -5.88 -4.23 -5.61
N CYS A 167 -6.36 -5.34 -5.08
CA CYS A 167 -7.74 -5.53 -4.66
C CYS A 167 -7.80 -5.79 -3.16
N VAL A 168 -8.69 -5.10 -2.45
CA VAL A 168 -8.94 -5.31 -1.02
C VAL A 168 -10.42 -5.60 -0.85
N ILE A 169 -10.74 -6.82 -0.44
CA ILE A 169 -12.12 -7.32 -0.36
C ILE A 169 -12.42 -7.68 1.10
N ASP A 170 -13.26 -6.87 1.73
CA ASP A 170 -13.68 -7.01 3.12
C ASP A 170 -15.10 -7.59 3.18
N THR A 171 -15.22 -8.87 2.82
CA THR A 171 -16.49 -9.61 2.80
C THR A 171 -16.32 -11.02 3.34
N CYS A 172 -17.43 -11.71 3.61
CA CYS A 172 -17.44 -13.17 3.72
C CYS A 172 -17.07 -13.81 2.37
N TYR A 173 -16.52 -15.03 2.39
CA TYR A 173 -16.21 -15.82 1.17
C TYR A 173 -15.35 -15.08 0.12
N SER A 174 -14.38 -14.28 0.56
CA SER A 174 -13.63 -13.35 -0.31
C SER A 174 -12.35 -13.92 -0.95
N GLY A 175 -11.85 -15.07 -0.48
CA GLY A 175 -10.70 -15.74 -1.11
C GLY A 175 -11.10 -16.35 -2.45
N ASP A 176 -10.20 -16.35 -3.44
CA ASP A 176 -10.45 -16.84 -4.81
C ASP A 176 -11.40 -15.98 -5.68
N ILE A 177 -11.76 -14.75 -5.25
CA ILE A 177 -12.71 -13.88 -5.97
C ILE A 177 -12.17 -13.22 -7.26
N LEU A 178 -10.89 -13.46 -7.60
CA LEU A 178 -10.25 -12.99 -8.82
C LEU A 178 -9.75 -14.18 -9.65
N LYS A 179 -10.67 -15.04 -10.10
CA LYS A 179 -10.35 -16.04 -11.13
C LYS A 179 -10.31 -15.32 -12.49
N ALA A 180 -9.15 -15.31 -13.13
CA ALA A 180 -9.06 -14.79 -14.50
C ALA A 180 -9.54 -15.87 -15.49
N PRO A 181 -10.27 -15.51 -16.57
CA PRO A 181 -10.53 -16.44 -17.65
C PRO A 181 -9.20 -16.86 -18.27
N ARG A 182 -8.90 -18.17 -18.25
CA ARG A 182 -7.71 -18.77 -18.87
C ARG A 182 -7.57 -18.34 -20.33
N LEU A 183 -6.78 -17.30 -20.59
CA LEU A 183 -6.44 -16.86 -21.95
C LEU A 183 -5.40 -17.81 -22.57
N GLY A 184 -5.86 -18.98 -23.03
CA GLY A 184 -5.18 -19.83 -24.02
C GLY A 184 -4.07 -20.77 -23.51
N PRO A 185 -3.67 -21.78 -24.32
CA PRO A 185 -2.98 -22.96 -23.83
C PRO A 185 -1.49 -22.70 -23.63
N SER A 186 -1.02 -22.68 -22.39
CA SER A 186 0.41 -22.85 -22.10
C SER A 186 0.82 -24.30 -22.39
N LYS A 187 1.40 -24.52 -23.57
CA LYS A 187 2.21 -25.72 -23.83
C LYS A 187 3.43 -25.67 -22.91
N GLY A 188 3.36 -26.31 -21.74
CA GLY A 188 4.57 -26.49 -20.94
C GLY A 188 4.42 -26.72 -19.45
N ALA A 189 3.37 -27.39 -18.96
CA ALA A 189 3.40 -27.95 -17.61
C ALA A 189 2.63 -29.27 -17.60
N SER A 190 3.32 -30.37 -17.89
CA SER A 190 2.83 -31.72 -17.62
C SER A 190 2.94 -31.98 -16.11
N GLY A 191 2.03 -31.42 -15.34
CA GLY A 191 1.81 -31.73 -13.93
C GLY A 191 0.36 -32.17 -13.75
N ASP A 192 0.15 -33.36 -13.20
CA ASP A 192 -1.16 -33.93 -12.90
C ASP A 192 -1.97 -33.00 -11.97
N PRO A 193 -3.14 -32.47 -12.38
CA PRO A 193 -3.94 -31.53 -11.59
C PRO A 193 -4.70 -32.18 -10.44
N THR A 194 -4.63 -33.51 -10.27
CA THR A 194 -5.35 -34.22 -9.19
C THR A 194 -4.67 -34.15 -7.81
N ALA A 195 -3.58 -33.40 -7.67
CA ALA A 195 -2.85 -33.23 -6.42
C ALA A 195 -3.24 -31.99 -5.58
N ARG A 196 -4.52 -31.55 -5.58
CA ARG A 196 -5.03 -30.71 -4.47
C ARG A 196 -5.17 -31.60 -3.23
N ARG A 197 -4.16 -31.61 -2.36
CA ARG A 197 -4.16 -32.34 -1.09
C ARG A 197 -5.36 -31.89 -0.24
N ARG A 198 -6.36 -32.76 -0.10
CA ARG A 198 -7.21 -32.80 1.10
C ARG A 198 -6.30 -32.83 2.33
N GLY A 199 -6.35 -31.80 3.17
CA GLY A 199 -5.64 -31.74 4.46
C GLY A 199 -4.34 -30.92 4.52
N ALA A 200 -4.35 -29.66 4.07
CA ALA A 200 -3.31 -28.69 4.43
C ALA A 200 -3.82 -27.73 5.53
N SER A 201 -3.07 -27.67 6.63
CA SER A 201 -3.47 -27.16 7.95
C SER A 201 -2.79 -25.84 8.32
N ARG A 202 -2.80 -24.84 7.42
CA ARG A 202 -2.41 -23.44 7.68
C ARG A 202 -3.12 -22.51 6.68
N PRO A 203 -3.41 -21.24 7.03
CA PRO A 203 -3.77 -20.23 6.03
C PRO A 203 -2.55 -20.07 5.11
N GLN A 204 -2.58 -20.72 3.95
CA GLN A 204 -1.52 -20.63 2.96
C GLN A 204 -1.92 -19.54 2.00
N ASP A 205 -1.06 -18.53 1.85
CA ASP A 205 -1.13 -17.60 0.74
C ASP A 205 -1.29 -18.41 -0.56
N ILE A 206 -2.36 -18.17 -1.32
CA ILE A 206 -2.59 -18.89 -2.58
C ILE A 206 -1.69 -18.24 -3.62
N LEU A 207 -0.60 -18.94 -3.92
CA LEU A 207 0.30 -18.61 -5.02
C LEU A 207 -0.35 -19.11 -6.30
N ASP A 208 -1.15 -18.26 -6.94
CA ASP A 208 -1.65 -18.53 -8.29
C ASP A 208 -0.86 -17.70 -9.30
N ASP A 209 -0.18 -18.39 -10.22
CA ASP A 209 0.50 -17.78 -11.36
C ASP A 209 -0.50 -17.40 -12.48
N ALA A 210 -1.81 -17.63 -12.29
CA ALA A 210 -2.85 -17.35 -13.29
C ALA A 210 -3.22 -15.85 -13.40
N THR A 211 -3.00 -15.06 -12.35
CA THR A 211 -3.25 -13.60 -12.31
C THR A 211 -1.94 -12.83 -12.22
N ASP A 212 -1.14 -12.86 -13.30
CA ASP A 212 0.18 -12.22 -13.43
C ASP A 212 0.25 -10.71 -13.05
N PHE A 213 -0.88 -10.05 -12.80
CA PHE A 213 -1.00 -8.59 -12.69
C PHE A 213 -1.77 -8.05 -11.46
N ALA A 214 -2.50 -8.86 -10.70
CA ALA A 214 -3.32 -8.39 -9.58
C ALA A 214 -2.94 -9.05 -8.26
N LEU A 215 -2.97 -8.27 -7.17
CA LEU A 215 -2.77 -8.77 -5.81
C LEU A 215 -4.05 -8.57 -5.00
N LEU A 216 -4.54 -9.63 -4.35
CA LEU A 216 -5.77 -9.62 -3.55
C LEU A 216 -5.45 -9.75 -2.06
N MET A 217 -5.99 -8.85 -1.25
CA MET A 217 -6.06 -8.97 0.21
C MET A 217 -7.51 -9.18 0.63
N ALA A 218 -7.81 -10.40 1.07
CA ALA A 218 -9.16 -10.86 1.42
C ALA A 218 -9.32 -10.96 2.95
N ALA A 219 -10.46 -10.55 3.49
CA ALA A 219 -10.72 -10.58 4.94
C ALA A 219 -10.78 -12.01 5.50
N ALA A 220 -11.25 -12.94 4.67
CA ALA A 220 -11.35 -14.35 4.99
C ALA A 220 -10.98 -15.23 3.78
N PRO A 221 -10.50 -16.46 4.02
CA PRO A 221 -10.47 -17.52 3.00
C PRO A 221 -11.86 -17.74 2.38
N HIS A 222 -11.90 -18.40 1.23
CA HIS A 222 -13.11 -18.67 0.44
C HIS A 222 -14.23 -19.41 1.19
N ASN A 223 -14.07 -19.86 2.44
CA ASN A 223 -15.05 -20.67 3.19
C ASN A 223 -15.39 -20.14 4.59
N GLU A 224 -14.99 -18.92 4.96
CA GLU A 224 -15.21 -18.36 6.30
C GLU A 224 -16.16 -17.15 6.31
N VAL A 225 -16.92 -17.02 7.40
CA VAL A 225 -17.83 -15.90 7.69
C VAL A 225 -17.08 -14.86 8.51
N VAL A 226 -17.17 -13.60 8.10
CA VAL A 226 -16.56 -12.44 8.77
C VAL A 226 -17.64 -11.69 9.54
N HIS A 227 -17.36 -11.32 10.79
CA HIS A 227 -18.27 -10.48 11.60
C HIS A 227 -17.71 -9.07 11.80
N GLU A 228 -18.63 -8.11 11.96
CA GLU A 228 -18.31 -6.70 12.27
C GLU A 228 -17.71 -6.54 13.67
N LEU A 229 -16.73 -5.64 13.80
CA LEU A 229 -16.15 -5.24 15.08
C LEU A 229 -16.89 -4.02 15.63
N ARG A 230 -17.03 -3.96 16.96
CA ARG A 230 -17.51 -2.78 17.69
C ARG A 230 -16.35 -2.20 18.49
N ILE A 231 -15.89 -1.00 18.14
CA ILE A 231 -14.71 -0.38 18.75
C ILE A 231 -15.10 0.88 19.53
N PRO A 232 -14.71 1.01 20.80
CA PRO A 232 -15.16 2.13 21.64
C PRO A 232 -14.43 3.43 21.30
N VAL A 233 -15.00 4.29 20.45
CA VAL A 233 -14.42 5.59 20.05
C VAL A 233 -15.20 6.74 20.68
N ALA A 234 -14.51 7.61 21.42
CA ALA A 234 -15.11 8.80 22.05
C ALA A 234 -16.33 8.51 22.95
N GLY A 235 -16.38 7.32 23.57
CA GLY A 235 -17.48 6.90 24.44
C GLY A 235 -18.68 6.30 23.72
N ARG A 236 -18.56 6.00 22.41
CA ARG A 236 -19.56 5.34 21.57
C ARG A 236 -18.98 4.09 20.91
N GLN A 237 -19.81 3.14 20.47
CA GLN A 237 -19.36 1.97 19.73
C GLN A 237 -19.34 2.27 18.23
N LEU A 238 -18.18 2.06 17.61
CA LEU A 238 -17.97 2.25 16.17
C LEU A 238 -18.02 0.88 15.48
N PRO A 239 -19.05 0.58 14.66
CA PRO A 239 -19.07 -0.60 13.80
C PRO A 239 -18.07 -0.43 12.64
N VAL A 240 -17.13 -1.36 12.50
CA VAL A 240 -16.13 -1.41 11.41
C VAL A 240 -15.74 -2.86 11.11
N SER A 241 -15.26 -3.12 9.90
CA SER A 241 -14.76 -4.44 9.52
C SER A 241 -13.31 -4.65 10.00
N ALA A 242 -12.98 -5.89 10.35
CA ALA A 242 -11.68 -6.22 10.97
C ALA A 242 -10.49 -5.95 10.07
N LEU A 243 -10.58 -6.30 8.77
CA LEU A 243 -9.50 -6.07 7.82
C LEU A 243 -9.34 -4.57 7.56
N THR A 244 -10.42 -3.86 7.29
CA THR A 244 -10.40 -2.40 7.07
C THR A 244 -9.84 -1.65 8.28
N TYR A 245 -10.26 -2.01 9.49
CA TYR A 245 -9.73 -1.40 10.70
C TYR A 245 -8.24 -1.70 10.91
N SER A 246 -7.78 -2.92 10.62
CA SER A 246 -6.35 -3.28 10.66
C SER A 246 -5.52 -2.43 9.69
N ILE A 247 -5.97 -2.32 8.43
CA ILE A 247 -5.34 -1.46 7.42
C ILE A 247 -5.28 -0.02 7.91
N TYR A 248 -6.39 0.50 8.44
CA TYR A 248 -6.47 1.87 8.95
C TYR A 248 -5.59 2.13 10.18
N ARG A 249 -5.53 1.18 11.12
CA ARG A 249 -4.67 1.21 12.33
C ARG A 249 -3.20 1.29 11.96
N HIS A 250 -2.77 0.54 10.95
CA HIS A 250 -1.37 0.51 10.49
C HIS A 250 -1.05 1.60 9.47
N ALA A 251 -2.02 2.40 9.02
CA ALA A 251 -1.85 3.38 7.96
C ALA A 251 -0.70 4.39 8.16
N GLY A 252 -0.32 4.69 9.41
CA GLY A 252 0.84 5.55 9.71
C GLY A 252 2.20 4.87 9.43
N ARG A 253 2.24 3.53 9.47
CA ARG A 253 3.40 2.69 9.16
C ARG A 253 3.35 2.14 7.73
N MET A 254 2.18 2.17 7.07
CA MET A 254 2.01 1.62 5.73
C MET A 254 2.83 2.30 4.64
N ALA A 255 3.23 3.58 4.84
CA ALA A 255 4.13 4.27 3.91
C ALA A 255 5.50 3.55 3.83
N GLY A 256 5.65 2.68 2.84
CA GLY A 256 6.82 1.82 2.65
C GLY A 256 6.70 0.41 3.24
N MET A 257 5.54 0.02 3.81
CA MET A 257 5.26 -1.39 4.09
C MET A 257 5.02 -2.14 2.80
N THR A 258 5.54 -3.36 2.76
CA THR A 258 5.21 -4.30 1.68
C THR A 258 3.85 -4.94 1.91
N TYR A 259 3.21 -5.47 0.86
CA TYR A 259 1.95 -6.21 1.02
C TYR A 259 2.08 -7.38 1.99
N ARG A 260 3.24 -8.07 2.00
CA ARG A 260 3.57 -9.11 2.98
C ARG A 260 3.56 -8.58 4.41
N GLN A 261 4.15 -7.41 4.64
CA GLN A 261 4.19 -6.79 5.97
C GLN A 261 2.79 -6.34 6.41
N LEU A 262 1.98 -5.82 5.49
CA LEU A 262 0.59 -5.45 5.76
C LEU A 262 -0.25 -6.67 6.14
N ALA A 263 -0.15 -7.76 5.37
CA ALA A 263 -0.84 -9.01 5.68
C ALA A 263 -0.42 -9.59 7.04
N GLN A 264 0.88 -9.53 7.37
CA GLN A 264 1.39 -9.95 8.68
C GLN A 264 0.88 -9.08 9.83
N ALA A 265 0.81 -7.76 9.63
CA ALA A 265 0.28 -6.83 10.63
C ALA A 265 -1.22 -7.07 10.87
N ALA A 266 -2.00 -7.23 9.81
CA ALA A 266 -3.43 -7.55 9.92
C ALA A 266 -3.67 -8.92 10.58
N ARG A 267 -2.87 -9.95 10.27
CA ARG A 267 -2.91 -11.24 10.98
C ARG A 267 -2.59 -11.10 12.47
N SER A 268 -1.57 -10.31 12.80
CA SER A 268 -1.21 -10.05 14.21
C SER A 268 -2.34 -9.34 14.96
N ASP A 269 -3.05 -8.42 14.30
CA ASP A 269 -4.21 -7.74 14.88
C ASP A 269 -5.38 -8.71 15.09
N HIS A 270 -5.69 -9.55 14.09
CA HIS A 270 -6.73 -10.58 14.22
C HIS A 270 -6.39 -11.60 15.31
N GLU A 271 -5.12 -11.99 15.47
CA GLU A 271 -4.64 -12.84 16.56
C GLU A 271 -4.76 -12.13 17.92
N GLU A 272 -4.40 -10.84 18.01
CA GLU A 272 -4.56 -9.99 19.20
C GLU A 272 -6.04 -9.92 19.62
N TRP A 273 -6.94 -9.76 18.64
CA TRP A 273 -8.40 -9.72 18.83
C TRP A 273 -9.03 -11.10 18.93
N ARG A 274 -8.25 -12.18 18.76
CA ARG A 274 -8.66 -13.59 18.81
C ARG A 274 -9.80 -13.91 17.84
N LEU A 275 -9.78 -13.31 16.67
CA LEU A 275 -10.72 -13.62 15.60
C LEU A 275 -10.45 -15.03 15.06
N PRO A 276 -11.50 -15.79 14.73
CA PRO A 276 -11.37 -17.16 14.23
C PRO A 276 -10.99 -17.23 12.75
N TRP A 277 -11.06 -16.11 12.02
CA TRP A 277 -10.57 -15.97 10.65
C TRP A 277 -9.31 -15.10 10.59
N SER A 278 -8.53 -15.26 9.53
CA SER A 278 -7.31 -14.49 9.28
C SER A 278 -7.26 -14.01 7.84
N PRO A 279 -6.77 -12.79 7.59
CA PRO A 279 -6.73 -12.25 6.24
C PRO A 279 -5.73 -13.01 5.37
N VAL A 280 -6.12 -13.20 4.11
CA VAL A 280 -5.36 -13.94 3.10
C VAL A 280 -4.77 -12.96 2.09
N LEU A 281 -3.56 -13.25 1.62
CA LEU A 281 -2.90 -12.53 0.54
C LEU A 281 -2.73 -13.49 -0.64
N GLU A 282 -3.29 -13.13 -1.80
CA GLU A 282 -3.32 -13.95 -3.01
C GLU A 282 -2.76 -13.17 -4.21
N GLY A 283 -2.13 -13.88 -5.14
CA GLY A 283 -1.53 -13.33 -6.36
C GLY A 283 -0.05 -13.68 -6.53
N PRO A 284 0.66 -13.01 -7.46
CA PRO A 284 2.02 -13.40 -7.83
C PRO A 284 3.02 -13.13 -6.69
N ALA A 285 3.78 -14.16 -6.31
CA ALA A 285 4.76 -14.12 -5.21
C ALA A 285 5.77 -12.96 -5.33
N ALA A 286 6.12 -12.59 -6.56
CA ALA A 286 7.06 -11.51 -6.85
C ALA A 286 6.57 -10.14 -6.34
N ARG A 287 5.26 -9.96 -6.21
CA ARG A 287 4.63 -8.70 -5.79
C ARG A 287 4.46 -8.58 -4.28
N TYR A 288 4.65 -9.65 -3.50
CA TYR A 288 4.39 -9.66 -2.06
C TYR A 288 5.32 -8.70 -1.30
N ASP A 289 6.54 -8.53 -1.83
CA ASP A 289 7.57 -7.65 -1.27
C ASP A 289 7.59 -6.26 -1.95
N GLU A 290 6.63 -5.97 -2.84
CA GLU A 290 6.39 -4.62 -3.35
C GLU A 290 5.75 -3.77 -2.27
N SER A 291 6.06 -2.47 -2.29
CA SER A 291 5.42 -1.50 -1.40
C SER A 291 3.94 -1.38 -1.74
N THR A 292 3.12 -1.32 -0.71
CA THR A 292 1.69 -1.00 -0.86
C THR A 292 1.48 0.36 -1.54
N PRO A 293 0.36 0.57 -2.26
CA PRO A 293 0.19 1.74 -3.12
C PRO A 293 -0.17 2.99 -2.29
N TRP A 294 -0.65 2.79 -1.07
CA TRP A 294 -0.90 3.83 -0.07
C TRP A 294 0.40 4.32 0.56
N ARG A 295 0.74 5.59 0.28
CA ARG A 295 1.76 6.32 1.03
C ARG A 295 1.12 7.60 1.59
N PRO A 296 0.30 7.50 2.65
CA PRO A 296 -0.37 8.68 3.17
C PRO A 296 0.68 9.74 3.55
N THR A 297 0.61 10.90 2.90
CA THR A 297 1.38 12.08 3.29
C THR A 297 0.86 12.54 4.63
N SER A 298 1.44 12.00 5.71
CA SER A 298 1.14 12.29 7.12
C SER A 298 -0.30 12.80 7.36
N MET A 299 -1.32 11.92 7.32
CA MET A 299 -2.69 12.41 7.62
C MET A 299 -2.64 13.11 8.97
N ALA A 300 -3.02 14.39 9.01
CA ALA A 300 -2.82 15.22 10.19
C ALA A 300 -3.61 14.59 11.35
N ALA A 301 -2.95 14.34 12.49
CA ALA A 301 -3.57 13.72 13.66
C ALA A 301 -4.83 14.46 14.17
N ALA A 302 -5.01 15.72 13.76
CA ALA A 302 -6.08 16.63 14.15
C ALA A 302 -7.21 16.78 13.12
N GLU A 303 -7.17 16.12 11.96
CA GLU A 303 -8.25 16.22 10.98
C GLU A 303 -9.52 15.55 11.54
N ALA A 304 -10.62 16.29 11.51
CA ALA A 304 -11.92 15.82 11.99
C ALA A 304 -12.50 14.82 10.98
N ILE A 305 -12.83 13.62 11.47
CA ILE A 305 -13.48 12.57 10.69
C ILE A 305 -14.87 12.37 11.28
N ARG A 306 -15.87 12.33 10.39
CA ARG A 306 -17.26 12.07 10.78
C ARG A 306 -17.55 10.59 10.57
N LEU A 307 -17.88 9.89 11.65
CA LEU A 307 -18.21 8.46 11.65
C LEU A 307 -19.60 8.24 12.24
N TYR A 308 -20.15 7.03 12.08
CA TYR A 308 -21.47 6.64 12.58
C TYR A 308 -21.31 5.62 13.70
N ALA A 309 -22.04 5.80 14.80
CA ALA A 309 -22.05 4.84 15.90
C ALA A 309 -23.15 3.77 15.70
N ASP A 310 -23.23 2.83 16.64
CA ASP A 310 -24.29 1.81 16.76
C ASP A 310 -25.72 2.36 16.80
N ASP A 311 -25.89 3.60 17.25
CA ASP A 311 -27.17 4.33 17.20
C ASP A 311 -27.45 5.02 15.85
N GLU A 312 -26.64 4.75 14.82
CA GLU A 312 -26.61 5.39 13.51
C GLU A 312 -26.43 6.92 13.52
N LEU A 313 -26.17 7.53 14.67
CA LEU A 313 -25.99 8.97 14.76
C LEU A 313 -24.54 9.33 14.42
N PRO A 314 -24.33 10.33 13.55
CA PRO A 314 -22.98 10.76 13.21
C PRO A 314 -22.32 11.46 14.39
N PHE A 315 -21.06 11.15 14.63
CA PHE A 315 -20.21 11.84 15.61
C PHE A 315 -18.87 12.23 15.00
N GLU A 316 -18.29 13.31 15.49
CA GLU A 316 -16.97 13.77 15.06
C GLU A 316 -15.89 13.19 15.98
N THR A 317 -14.83 12.68 15.35
CA THR A 317 -13.64 12.18 16.03
C THR A 317 -12.40 12.58 15.24
N THR A 318 -11.22 12.14 15.68
CA THR A 318 -9.98 12.35 14.92
C THR A 318 -9.32 11.01 14.64
N ARG A 319 -8.48 10.97 13.61
CA ARG A 319 -7.65 9.79 13.33
C ARG A 319 -6.89 9.31 14.58
N HIS A 320 -6.31 10.23 15.35
CA HIS A 320 -5.60 9.88 16.57
C HIS A 320 -6.52 9.16 17.58
N ARG A 321 -7.77 9.59 17.76
CA ARG A 321 -8.69 8.91 18.67
C ARG A 321 -9.10 7.52 18.16
N VAL A 322 -9.28 7.37 16.84
CA VAL A 322 -9.57 6.08 16.21
C VAL A 322 -8.39 5.11 16.33
N VAL A 323 -7.14 5.59 16.14
CA VAL A 323 -5.91 4.76 16.16
C VAL A 323 -5.33 4.56 17.57
N ALA A 324 -5.43 5.55 18.47
CA ALA A 324 -4.84 5.48 19.82
C ALA A 324 -5.47 4.39 20.69
N LEU A 325 -6.70 3.97 20.38
CA LEU A 325 -7.34 2.82 21.01
C LEU A 325 -6.68 1.49 20.56
N GLY A 326 -5.89 1.48 19.50
CA GLY A 326 -5.01 0.37 19.16
C GLY A 326 -3.69 0.31 19.95
N GLY A 327 -3.46 1.20 20.92
CA GLY A 327 -2.20 1.25 21.68
C GLY A 327 -2.30 1.74 23.14
N VAL A 328 -3.38 2.41 23.51
CA VAL A 328 -3.84 2.49 24.90
C VAL A 328 -4.45 1.12 25.24
N GLU A 329 -4.35 0.67 26.49
CA GLU A 329 -5.27 -0.35 27.01
C GLU A 329 -6.70 0.11 26.70
N VAL A 330 -7.22 -0.23 25.51
CA VAL A 330 -8.63 -0.58 25.40
C VAL A 330 -8.77 -1.56 26.52
N ASP A 331 -9.64 -1.22 27.47
CA ASP A 331 -10.04 -2.17 28.47
C ASP A 331 -10.75 -3.28 27.70
N VAL A 332 -9.94 -4.19 27.16
CA VAL A 332 -10.39 -5.45 26.58
C VAL A 332 -11.12 -6.20 27.68
N GLY A 333 -11.02 -5.81 28.96
CA GLY A 333 -11.93 -6.12 30.07
C GLY A 333 -13.41 -5.90 29.78
N LEU A 334 -13.77 -4.87 29.00
CA LEU A 334 -15.14 -4.61 28.55
C LEU A 334 -15.54 -5.50 27.35
N LEU A 335 -14.60 -5.80 26.42
CA LEU A 335 -14.74 -6.91 25.45
C LEU A 335 -14.73 -8.29 26.15
N ARG A 336 -14.11 -8.40 27.32
CA ARG A 336 -14.01 -9.56 28.22
C ARG A 336 -15.16 -9.61 29.23
N ALA A 337 -16.15 -8.72 29.19
CA ALA A 337 -17.35 -8.92 29.98
C ALA A 337 -18.03 -10.26 29.62
N ALA A 338 -17.72 -10.84 28.45
CA ALA A 338 -18.05 -12.22 28.13
C ALA A 338 -17.10 -13.26 28.74
N GLY A 339 -15.78 -13.02 28.85
CA GLY A 339 -14.79 -13.89 29.53
C GLY A 339 -14.75 -15.37 29.14
N VAL A 340 -15.62 -15.77 28.22
CA VAL A 340 -16.04 -17.12 27.89
C VAL A 340 -16.09 -17.13 26.36
N ARG A 341 -15.22 -17.87 25.70
CA ARG A 341 -15.24 -18.03 24.25
C ARG A 341 -16.38 -18.97 23.88
N ARG A 342 -17.50 -18.43 23.41
CA ARG A 342 -18.73 -19.15 23.10
C ARG A 342 -19.03 -19.06 21.61
N SER A 343 -19.28 -20.19 20.97
CA SER A 343 -19.58 -20.26 19.55
C SER A 343 -20.84 -21.08 19.33
N ALA A 344 -21.67 -20.72 18.36
CA ALA A 344 -22.89 -21.44 18.04
C ALA A 344 -23.08 -21.61 16.54
N ILE A 345 -23.62 -22.77 16.16
CA ILE A 345 -24.14 -23.06 14.83
C ILE A 345 -25.64 -23.28 14.98
N VAL A 346 -26.44 -22.52 14.25
CA VAL A 346 -27.90 -22.50 14.39
C VAL A 346 -28.50 -22.76 13.02
N ILE A 347 -29.10 -23.94 12.86
CA ILE A 347 -29.59 -24.45 11.59
C ILE A 347 -31.10 -24.65 11.67
N GLY A 348 -31.83 -24.05 10.74
CA GLY A 348 -33.27 -24.21 10.56
C GLY A 348 -33.57 -24.54 9.11
N VAL A 349 -34.32 -25.61 8.83
CA VAL A 349 -34.63 -26.02 7.46
C VAL A 349 -36.14 -26.11 7.27
N ASP A 350 -36.69 -25.18 6.47
CA ASP A 350 -38.12 -25.13 6.13
C ASP A 350 -38.44 -25.69 4.75
N ASP A 351 -37.56 -25.43 3.78
CA ASP A 351 -37.76 -25.80 2.38
C ASP A 351 -36.97 -27.05 2.02
N TYR A 352 -37.68 -28.05 1.48
CA TYR A 352 -37.15 -29.38 1.21
C TYR A 352 -37.53 -29.86 -0.19
N GLN A 353 -36.66 -30.69 -0.78
CA GLN A 353 -37.02 -31.43 -1.98
C GLN A 353 -37.98 -32.60 -1.67
N PRO A 354 -38.86 -32.96 -2.62
CA PRO A 354 -39.64 -34.19 -2.51
C PRO A 354 -38.73 -35.41 -2.28
N PRO A 355 -39.07 -36.34 -1.37
CA PRO A 355 -40.40 -36.60 -0.80
C PRO A 355 -40.72 -35.87 0.52
N PHE A 356 -39.84 -35.01 1.03
CA PHE A 356 -40.06 -34.36 2.33
C PHE A 356 -41.05 -33.19 2.22
N GLY A 357 -41.90 -33.03 3.24
CA GLY A 357 -42.83 -31.91 3.31
C GLY A 357 -42.15 -30.67 3.88
N ALA A 358 -42.48 -29.49 3.35
CA ALA A 358 -42.01 -28.22 3.90
C ALA A 358 -42.49 -28.01 5.34
N LEU A 359 -41.62 -27.43 6.17
CA LEU A 359 -41.94 -26.96 7.52
C LEU A 359 -42.29 -25.47 7.48
N ARG A 360 -42.85 -24.95 8.57
CA ARG A 360 -43.33 -23.55 8.62
C ARG A 360 -42.46 -22.64 9.46
N TYR A 361 -41.83 -23.16 10.50
CA TYR A 361 -41.23 -22.34 11.55
C TYR A 361 -39.80 -22.74 11.91
N ALA A 362 -39.19 -23.75 11.28
CA ALA A 362 -37.84 -24.17 11.62
C ALA A 362 -36.79 -23.09 11.34
N GLY A 363 -36.95 -22.32 10.27
CA GLY A 363 -36.14 -21.13 9.97
C GLY A 363 -36.40 -19.97 10.93
N ASP A 364 -37.66 -19.72 11.29
CA ASP A 364 -38.03 -18.68 12.28
C ASP A 364 -37.50 -19.02 13.68
N ASP A 365 -37.58 -20.29 14.07
CA ASP A 365 -36.99 -20.88 15.26
C ASP A 365 -35.47 -20.63 15.30
N ALA A 366 -34.77 -20.89 14.20
CA ALA A 366 -33.34 -20.66 14.07
C ALA A 366 -32.97 -19.16 14.14
N LYS A 367 -33.74 -18.28 13.51
CA LYS A 367 -33.51 -16.82 13.58
C LYS A 367 -33.69 -16.29 15.01
N ALA A 368 -34.75 -16.70 15.69
CA ALA A 368 -34.99 -16.31 17.08
C ALA A 368 -33.90 -16.88 18.02
N MET A 369 -33.44 -18.10 17.77
CA MET A 369 -32.34 -18.71 18.53
C MET A 369 -31.02 -17.95 18.34
N LYS A 370 -30.75 -17.49 17.11
CA LYS A 370 -29.59 -16.66 16.81
C LYS A 370 -29.60 -15.40 17.68
N GLU A 371 -30.71 -14.66 17.74
CA GLU A 371 -30.80 -13.45 18.57
C GLU A 371 -30.46 -13.74 20.04
N VAL A 372 -31.11 -14.75 20.63
CA VAL A 372 -30.92 -15.12 22.04
C VAL A 372 -29.47 -15.51 22.33
N LEU A 373 -28.83 -16.28 21.45
CA LEU A 373 -27.44 -16.69 21.64
C LEU A 373 -26.46 -15.53 21.39
N GLN A 374 -26.73 -14.64 20.44
CA GLN A 374 -25.93 -13.43 20.22
C GLN A 374 -25.99 -12.49 21.43
N ASP A 375 -27.18 -12.27 21.99
CA ASP A 375 -27.38 -11.48 23.22
C ASP A 375 -26.64 -12.12 24.41
N ALA A 376 -26.55 -13.45 24.44
CA ALA A 376 -25.78 -14.20 25.43
C ALA A 376 -24.25 -14.24 25.16
N GLY A 377 -23.77 -13.50 24.15
CA GLY A 377 -22.36 -13.35 23.82
C GLY A 377 -21.75 -14.51 23.01
N PHE A 378 -22.57 -15.30 22.30
CA PHE A 378 -22.09 -16.30 21.35
C PHE A 378 -21.76 -15.66 20.00
N MET A 379 -20.70 -16.14 19.37
CA MET A 379 -20.52 -15.97 17.93
C MET A 379 -21.41 -16.99 17.21
N VAL A 380 -22.42 -16.52 16.48
CA VAL A 380 -23.45 -17.38 15.89
C VAL A 380 -23.35 -17.42 14.37
N THR A 381 -23.23 -18.63 13.82
CA THR A 381 -23.47 -18.91 12.40
C THR A 381 -24.91 -19.37 12.22
N LEU A 382 -25.72 -18.60 11.50
CA LEU A 382 -27.10 -18.95 11.15
C LEU A 382 -27.16 -19.57 9.75
N MET A 383 -27.92 -20.66 9.62
CA MET A 383 -28.19 -21.31 8.34
C MET A 383 -29.70 -21.59 8.19
N THR A 384 -30.35 -20.86 7.30
CA THR A 384 -31.74 -21.04 6.88
C THR A 384 -31.86 -20.99 5.35
N PRO A 385 -32.91 -21.55 4.73
CA PRO A 385 -33.05 -21.55 3.26
C PRO A 385 -32.99 -20.15 2.63
N ASP A 386 -33.40 -19.13 3.38
CA ASP A 386 -33.41 -17.71 2.98
C ASP A 386 -32.18 -16.93 3.48
N SER A 387 -31.23 -17.58 4.16
CA SER A 387 -29.96 -16.97 4.55
C SER A 387 -28.89 -17.14 3.47
N LEU A 388 -27.88 -16.26 3.47
CA LEU A 388 -26.70 -16.36 2.60
C LEU A 388 -25.99 -17.72 2.69
N LEU A 389 -25.96 -18.30 3.90
CA LEU A 389 -25.38 -19.62 4.13
C LEU A 389 -26.49 -20.67 4.24
N GLN A 390 -26.95 -21.10 3.07
CA GLN A 390 -28.00 -22.10 2.96
C GLN A 390 -27.62 -23.43 3.65
N PRO A 391 -28.55 -24.09 4.38
CA PRO A 391 -28.31 -25.32 5.14
C PRO A 391 -28.23 -26.57 4.24
N THR A 392 -27.29 -26.56 3.29
CA THR A 392 -26.91 -27.73 2.50
C THR A 392 -26.05 -28.66 3.35
N ARG A 393 -26.00 -29.96 3.00
CA ARG A 393 -25.19 -30.95 3.70
C ARG A 393 -23.73 -30.49 3.82
N GLN A 394 -23.17 -29.99 2.73
CA GLN A 394 -21.77 -29.58 2.68
C GLN A 394 -21.52 -28.34 3.54
N ASN A 395 -22.37 -27.31 3.43
CA ASN A 395 -22.24 -26.10 4.24
C ASN A 395 -22.34 -26.41 5.74
N ILE A 396 -23.26 -27.30 6.15
CA ILE A 396 -23.40 -27.70 7.55
C ILE A 396 -22.10 -28.38 8.04
N ILE A 397 -21.54 -29.30 7.26
CA ILE A 397 -20.28 -29.99 7.62
C ILE A 397 -19.13 -28.99 7.73
N ASP A 398 -18.98 -28.10 6.75
CA ASP A 398 -17.88 -27.13 6.73
C ASP A 398 -17.92 -26.18 7.94
N GLN A 399 -19.12 -25.72 8.31
CA GLN A 399 -19.29 -24.90 9.51
C GLN A 399 -19.04 -25.69 10.79
N LEU A 400 -19.55 -26.93 10.91
CA LEU A 400 -19.27 -27.78 12.06
C LEU A 400 -17.76 -28.02 12.24
N GLU A 401 -17.03 -28.31 11.16
CA GLU A 401 -15.59 -28.48 11.21
C GLU A 401 -14.85 -27.18 11.56
N TRP A 402 -15.30 -26.04 11.03
CA TRP A 402 -14.70 -24.73 11.31
C TRP A 402 -14.83 -24.37 12.79
N HIS A 403 -16.05 -24.43 13.33
CA HIS A 403 -16.32 -24.19 14.75
C HIS A 403 -15.58 -25.17 15.68
N ALA A 404 -15.48 -26.45 15.30
CA ALA A 404 -14.75 -27.44 16.08
C ALA A 404 -13.25 -27.10 16.22
N ARG A 405 -12.62 -26.54 15.18
CA ARG A 405 -11.17 -26.27 15.17
C ARG A 405 -10.75 -25.07 16.03
N MET A 406 -11.70 -24.23 16.45
CA MET A 406 -11.40 -23.03 17.24
C MET A 406 -10.72 -23.38 18.58
N ALA A 407 -9.64 -22.66 18.89
CA ALA A 407 -8.87 -22.87 20.10
C ALA A 407 -9.50 -22.19 21.32
N ASP A 408 -9.38 -22.83 22.47
CA ASP A 408 -9.84 -22.38 23.80
C ASP A 408 -11.31 -21.92 23.86
N LEU A 409 -12.20 -22.57 23.11
CA LEU A 409 -13.65 -22.40 23.29
C LEU A 409 -14.06 -22.93 24.68
N ASP A 410 -14.83 -22.15 25.42
CA ASP A 410 -15.46 -22.60 26.64
C ASP A 410 -16.74 -23.40 26.34
N MET A 411 -17.49 -22.99 25.32
CA MET A 411 -18.71 -23.66 24.89
C MET A 411 -18.88 -23.59 23.37
N LEU A 412 -19.16 -24.74 22.75
CA LEU A 412 -19.65 -24.83 21.37
C LEU A 412 -21.10 -25.31 21.39
N THR A 413 -22.00 -24.54 20.80
CA THR A 413 -23.43 -24.84 20.74
C THR A 413 -23.84 -25.21 19.32
N VAL A 414 -24.66 -26.24 19.16
CA VAL A 414 -25.28 -26.61 17.88
C VAL A 414 -26.78 -26.68 18.09
N TYR A 415 -27.54 -25.86 17.37
CA TYR A 415 -28.99 -25.89 17.35
C TYR A 415 -29.46 -26.40 15.98
N LEU A 416 -30.28 -27.46 15.97
CA LEU A 416 -30.83 -28.09 14.77
C LEU A 416 -32.36 -28.06 14.85
N SER A 417 -33.00 -27.42 13.88
CA SER A 417 -34.46 -27.43 13.70
C SER A 417 -34.81 -27.90 12.30
N GLY A 418 -35.61 -28.96 12.17
CA GLY A 418 -35.95 -29.55 10.88
C GLY A 418 -36.39 -31.02 10.94
N HIS A 419 -36.31 -31.73 9.80
CA HIS A 419 -36.58 -33.16 9.73
C HIS A 419 -35.42 -34.01 10.24
N GLY A 420 -35.76 -35.05 11.00
CA GLY A 420 -34.88 -36.16 11.36
C GLY A 420 -35.45 -37.46 10.80
N GLU A 421 -34.59 -38.33 10.28
CA GLU A 421 -34.99 -39.58 9.61
C GLU A 421 -34.18 -40.79 10.09
N ASP A 422 -34.81 -41.97 10.01
CA ASP A 422 -34.23 -43.26 10.39
C ASP A 422 -33.90 -44.04 9.11
N VAL A 423 -32.62 -44.34 8.87
CA VAL A 423 -32.17 -45.13 7.72
C VAL A 423 -31.31 -46.30 8.22
N ASP A 424 -31.73 -47.52 7.93
CA ASP A 424 -31.02 -48.76 8.32
C ASP A 424 -30.67 -48.88 9.82
N GLY A 425 -31.47 -48.26 10.70
CA GLY A 425 -31.25 -48.26 12.15
C GLY A 425 -30.33 -47.15 12.66
N GLU A 426 -29.94 -46.21 11.80
CA GLU A 426 -29.15 -45.03 12.14
C GLU A 426 -29.95 -43.74 11.92
N GLY A 427 -29.66 -42.73 12.75
CA GLY A 427 -30.28 -41.41 12.69
C GLY A 427 -29.60 -40.42 11.74
N TYR A 428 -30.39 -39.66 10.99
CA TYR A 428 -29.93 -38.60 10.10
C TYR A 428 -30.72 -37.30 10.29
N PHE A 429 -30.04 -36.16 10.35
CA PHE A 429 -30.65 -34.84 10.16
C PHE A 429 -30.70 -34.54 8.67
N VAL A 430 -31.85 -34.05 8.17
CA VAL A 430 -32.10 -33.85 6.74
C VAL A 430 -31.77 -32.39 6.35
N PRO A 431 -30.72 -32.13 5.55
CA PRO A 431 -30.42 -30.82 4.99
C PRO A 431 -31.36 -30.45 3.84
N MET A 432 -31.32 -29.19 3.39
CA MET A 432 -32.24 -28.71 2.33
C MET A 432 -32.02 -29.36 0.96
N ASP A 433 -30.79 -29.83 0.69
CA ASP A 433 -30.36 -30.46 -0.57
C ASP A 433 -30.42 -32.00 -0.50
N ALA A 434 -31.04 -32.57 0.54
CA ALA A 434 -31.15 -34.00 0.70
C ALA A 434 -31.98 -34.65 -0.42
N THR A 435 -31.40 -35.65 -1.08
CA THR A 435 -32.06 -36.51 -2.08
C THR A 435 -31.89 -37.98 -1.76
N GLU A 436 -32.77 -38.85 -2.27
CA GLU A 436 -32.55 -40.30 -2.14
C GLU A 436 -31.31 -40.77 -2.91
N PRO A 437 -30.48 -41.70 -2.37
CA PRO A 437 -30.61 -42.33 -1.06
C PRO A 437 -30.15 -41.42 0.08
N LEU A 438 -30.97 -41.27 1.13
CA LEU A 438 -30.73 -40.35 2.25
C LEU A 438 -29.37 -40.51 2.95
N ALA A 439 -28.86 -41.73 3.07
CA ALA A 439 -27.57 -42.00 3.72
C ALA A 439 -26.39 -41.26 3.06
N ALA A 440 -26.49 -40.90 1.78
CA ALA A 440 -25.46 -40.17 1.03
C ALA A 440 -25.62 -38.64 1.08
N SER A 441 -26.84 -38.15 1.25
CA SER A 441 -27.22 -36.74 1.10
C SER A 441 -27.66 -36.06 2.41
N SER A 442 -27.78 -36.82 3.50
CA SER A 442 -28.10 -36.29 4.83
C SER A 442 -26.89 -36.25 5.77
N LEU A 443 -27.04 -35.56 6.90
CA LEU A 443 -26.04 -35.52 7.97
C LEU A 443 -26.36 -36.62 8.99
N GLY A 444 -25.59 -37.71 8.97
CA GLY A 444 -25.71 -38.75 9.98
C GLY A 444 -25.34 -38.23 11.37
N VAL A 445 -26.09 -38.63 12.40
CA VAL A 445 -25.81 -38.25 13.80
C VAL A 445 -24.40 -38.69 14.22
N GLY A 446 -23.91 -39.83 13.70
CA GLY A 446 -22.53 -40.28 13.85
C GLY A 446 -21.51 -39.29 13.32
N ALA A 447 -21.71 -38.81 12.10
CA ALA A 447 -20.83 -37.82 11.49
C ALA A 447 -20.85 -36.49 12.26
N LEU A 448 -22.02 -36.06 12.76
CA LEU A 448 -22.13 -34.87 13.62
C LEU A 448 -21.24 -35.01 14.87
N PHE A 449 -21.37 -36.11 15.62
CA PHE A 449 -20.57 -36.30 16.84
C PHE A 449 -19.10 -36.60 16.57
N ASP A 450 -18.76 -37.24 15.45
CA ASP A 450 -17.37 -37.42 15.01
C ASP A 450 -16.69 -36.07 14.76
N ILE A 451 -17.37 -35.13 14.10
CA ILE A 451 -16.87 -33.77 13.88
C ILE A 451 -16.76 -33.05 15.23
N LEU A 452 -17.81 -33.08 16.04
CA LEU A 452 -17.81 -32.42 17.35
C LEU A 452 -16.73 -32.98 18.27
N ALA A 453 -16.36 -34.27 18.17
CA ALA A 453 -15.32 -34.88 19.00
C ALA A 453 -13.92 -34.33 18.70
N THR A 454 -13.72 -33.72 17.52
CA THR A 454 -12.50 -32.99 17.19
C THR A 454 -12.45 -31.60 17.86
N ALA A 455 -13.56 -31.14 18.43
CA ALA A 455 -13.67 -29.80 18.97
C ALA A 455 -12.80 -29.60 20.21
N LYS A 456 -12.11 -28.47 20.27
CA LYS A 456 -11.29 -28.08 21.45
C LYS A 456 -12.09 -27.34 22.53
N ALA A 457 -13.42 -27.42 22.46
CA ALA A 457 -14.31 -26.76 23.40
C ALA A 457 -14.35 -27.49 24.75
N LYS A 458 -14.37 -26.76 25.87
CA LYS A 458 -14.50 -27.36 27.22
C LYS A 458 -15.84 -28.08 27.41
N ARG A 459 -16.90 -27.58 26.77
CA ARG A 459 -18.25 -28.13 26.76
C ARG A 459 -18.87 -27.97 25.37
N ARG A 460 -19.75 -28.91 25.01
CA ARG A 460 -20.51 -28.89 23.77
C ARG A 460 -21.99 -29.04 24.11
N PHE A 461 -22.82 -28.14 23.58
CA PHE A 461 -24.24 -28.10 23.86
C PHE A 461 -25.04 -28.27 22.57
N VAL A 462 -25.69 -29.42 22.40
CA VAL A 462 -26.44 -29.75 21.18
C VAL A 462 -27.93 -29.69 21.50
N MET A 463 -28.68 -28.84 20.81
CA MET A 463 -30.13 -28.68 20.94
C MET A 463 -30.78 -29.14 19.64
N VAL A 464 -31.74 -30.05 19.72
CA VAL A 464 -32.36 -30.68 18.55
C VAL A 464 -33.88 -30.59 18.66
N ASP A 465 -34.47 -29.76 17.80
CA ASP A 465 -35.91 -29.65 17.55
C ASP A 465 -36.27 -30.32 16.22
N ALA A 466 -36.16 -31.65 16.20
CA ALA A 466 -36.41 -32.48 15.01
C ALA A 466 -37.39 -33.63 15.28
N CYS A 467 -37.70 -34.42 14.24
CA CYS A 467 -38.75 -35.46 14.22
C CYS A 467 -40.17 -34.89 14.18
N ARG A 468 -40.48 -34.01 13.22
CA ARG A 468 -41.76 -33.25 13.16
C ARG A 468 -42.93 -33.99 12.51
N VAL A 469 -42.69 -35.12 11.82
CA VAL A 469 -43.72 -35.84 11.04
C VAL A 469 -44.17 -37.15 11.68
N ALA A 470 -43.26 -37.92 12.27
CA ALA A 470 -43.54 -39.21 12.87
C ALA A 470 -42.52 -39.55 13.96
N PRO A 471 -42.84 -40.46 14.89
CA PRO A 471 -41.89 -41.03 15.83
C PRO A 471 -40.67 -41.64 15.12
N LYS A 472 -39.46 -41.16 15.44
CA LYS A 472 -38.19 -41.70 14.90
C LYS A 472 -37.33 -42.18 16.06
N GLN A 473 -37.20 -43.50 16.17
CA GLN A 473 -36.59 -44.13 17.32
C GLN A 473 -35.06 -44.17 17.16
N ALA A 474 -34.57 -44.42 15.94
CA ALA A 474 -33.12 -44.47 15.69
C ALA A 474 -32.48 -43.09 15.85
N PHE A 475 -33.08 -42.02 15.31
CA PHE A 475 -32.57 -40.65 15.41
C PHE A 475 -32.31 -40.20 16.85
N VAL A 476 -33.30 -40.33 17.74
CA VAL A 476 -33.16 -39.96 19.16
C VAL A 476 -32.16 -40.89 19.88
N SER A 477 -32.18 -42.20 19.58
CA SER A 477 -31.25 -43.15 20.18
C SER A 477 -29.79 -42.96 19.76
N SER A 478 -29.54 -42.53 18.51
CA SER A 478 -28.20 -42.19 18.02
C SER A 478 -27.66 -40.95 18.72
N LEU A 479 -28.50 -39.93 18.95
CA LEU A 479 -28.14 -38.73 19.73
C LEU A 479 -27.76 -39.10 21.19
N ALA A 480 -28.48 -40.06 21.77
CA ALA A 480 -28.23 -40.53 23.13
C ALA A 480 -26.96 -41.39 23.28
N THR A 481 -26.61 -42.18 22.26
CA THR A 481 -25.52 -43.18 22.36
C THR A 481 -24.15 -42.67 21.94
N GLN A 482 -24.10 -41.63 21.09
CA GLN A 482 -22.84 -41.15 20.50
C GLN A 482 -22.23 -39.92 21.18
N GLY A 483 -22.96 -39.29 22.11
CA GLY A 483 -22.41 -38.22 22.96
C GLY A 483 -21.33 -38.72 23.93
N SER A 484 -20.33 -37.89 24.18
CA SER A 484 -19.22 -38.14 25.12
C SER A 484 -19.42 -37.42 26.47
N GLU A 485 -18.42 -37.50 27.37
CA GLU A 485 -18.42 -36.81 28.68
C GLU A 485 -18.49 -35.27 28.60
N THR A 486 -18.18 -34.65 27.46
CA THR A 486 -18.23 -33.19 27.30
C THR A 486 -19.49 -32.68 26.59
N ASP A 487 -20.38 -33.58 26.19
CA ASP A 487 -21.60 -33.26 25.44
C ASP A 487 -22.82 -33.18 26.38
N ILE A 488 -23.60 -32.12 26.19
CA ILE A 488 -24.94 -31.95 26.77
C ILE A 488 -25.90 -31.89 25.59
N VAL A 489 -26.85 -32.82 25.51
CA VAL A 489 -27.81 -32.89 24.38
C VAL A 489 -29.23 -32.66 24.89
N PHE A 490 -29.91 -31.67 24.31
CA PHE A 490 -31.31 -31.34 24.52
C PHE A 490 -32.11 -31.80 23.32
N THR A 491 -33.11 -32.65 23.53
CA THR A 491 -34.04 -33.08 22.47
C THR A 491 -35.44 -32.60 22.78
N ALA A 492 -36.16 -32.14 21.75
CA ALA A 492 -37.54 -31.67 21.87
C ALA A 492 -38.52 -32.76 22.34
N CYS A 493 -38.23 -34.03 22.06
CA CYS A 493 -39.08 -35.15 22.41
C CYS A 493 -38.30 -36.42 22.79
N ASP A 494 -38.99 -37.39 23.40
CA ASP A 494 -38.46 -38.70 23.82
C ASP A 494 -38.49 -39.72 22.65
N GLU A 495 -37.83 -40.87 22.84
CA GLU A 495 -37.88 -41.97 21.89
C GLU A 495 -39.33 -42.38 21.58
N GLY A 496 -39.69 -42.40 20.30
CA GLY A 496 -41.06 -42.75 19.89
C GLY A 496 -42.07 -41.59 19.97
N GLN A 497 -41.61 -40.35 20.13
CA GLN A 497 -42.43 -39.13 20.07
C GLN A 497 -42.09 -38.29 18.83
N TYR A 498 -42.93 -37.31 18.51
CA TYR A 498 -42.68 -36.31 17.46
C TYR A 498 -42.89 -34.90 18.02
N ALA A 499 -42.12 -33.92 17.55
CA ALA A 499 -42.16 -32.53 18.02
C ALA A 499 -43.08 -31.67 17.11
N PRO A 500 -44.22 -31.14 17.59
CA PRO A 500 -45.14 -30.38 16.75
C PRO A 500 -44.75 -28.90 16.61
N GLU A 501 -45.05 -28.33 15.45
CA GLU A 501 -45.11 -26.90 15.19
C GLU A 501 -46.44 -26.32 15.70
N VAL A 502 -46.42 -25.17 16.38
CA VAL A 502 -47.62 -24.54 16.96
C VAL A 502 -47.86 -23.18 16.31
N PRO A 503 -48.79 -23.07 15.35
CA PRO A 503 -49.02 -21.83 14.60
C PRO A 503 -49.36 -20.62 15.48
N GLU A 504 -50.06 -20.82 16.60
CA GLU A 504 -50.42 -19.75 17.54
C GLU A 504 -49.21 -19.16 18.25
N LEU A 505 -48.13 -19.93 18.38
CA LEU A 505 -46.87 -19.50 19.01
C LEU A 505 -45.86 -19.00 17.98
N GLY A 506 -46.08 -19.26 16.68
CA GLY A 506 -45.15 -18.93 15.61
C GLY A 506 -43.83 -19.71 15.64
N HIS A 507 -43.77 -20.80 16.42
CA HIS A 507 -42.55 -21.55 16.73
C HIS A 507 -42.84 -23.04 16.92
N GLY A 508 -41.78 -23.87 16.89
CA GLY A 508 -41.83 -25.21 17.49
C GLY A 508 -42.15 -25.12 19.00
N LEU A 509 -43.00 -26.02 19.52
CA LEU A 509 -43.43 -25.96 20.93
C LEU A 509 -42.25 -25.97 21.91
N PHE A 510 -41.24 -26.81 21.63
CA PHE A 510 -40.01 -26.88 22.41
C PHE A 510 -39.19 -25.60 22.30
N THR A 511 -38.96 -25.13 21.07
CA THR A 511 -38.17 -23.93 20.81
C THR A 511 -38.77 -22.69 21.44
N HIS A 512 -40.10 -22.50 21.41
CA HIS A 512 -40.78 -21.39 22.07
C HIS A 512 -40.40 -21.26 23.56
N PHE A 513 -40.47 -22.37 24.30
CA PHE A 513 -40.14 -22.36 25.72
C PHE A 513 -38.63 -22.26 25.99
N LEU A 514 -37.81 -22.75 25.06
CA LEU A 514 -36.36 -22.61 25.17
C LEU A 514 -35.94 -21.14 24.96
N LEU A 515 -36.54 -20.45 23.99
CA LEU A 515 -36.34 -19.01 23.74
C LEU A 515 -36.80 -18.18 24.93
N THR A 516 -38.04 -18.34 25.39
CA THR A 516 -38.56 -17.58 26.55
C THR A 516 -37.80 -17.86 27.85
N GLY A 517 -37.26 -19.07 28.02
CA GLY A 517 -36.41 -19.40 29.17
C GLY A 517 -35.05 -18.71 29.14
N LEU A 518 -34.48 -18.50 27.95
CA LEU A 518 -33.16 -17.90 27.74
C LEU A 518 -33.18 -16.38 27.53
N ARG A 519 -34.30 -15.82 27.07
CA ARG A 519 -34.46 -14.42 26.70
C ARG A 519 -34.93 -13.57 27.89
N ASP A 520 -34.43 -12.33 27.97
CA ASP A 520 -34.85 -11.33 28.95
C ASP A 520 -35.78 -10.29 28.31
N ASP A 521 -37.05 -10.66 28.11
CA ASP A 521 -38.02 -9.80 27.42
C ASP A 521 -38.51 -8.61 28.28
N ALA A 522 -38.30 -8.65 29.61
CA ALA A 522 -38.84 -7.68 30.57
C ALA A 522 -37.80 -6.78 31.26
N GLY A 523 -36.50 -7.02 31.02
CA GLY A 523 -35.41 -6.37 31.76
C GLY A 523 -35.28 -6.86 33.20
N GLU A 524 -35.80 -8.05 33.50
CA GLU A 524 -35.76 -8.71 34.81
C GLU A 524 -34.75 -9.89 34.84
N GLY A 525 -34.14 -10.21 33.70
CA GLY A 525 -33.29 -11.38 33.47
C GLY A 525 -34.04 -12.52 32.76
N PRO A 526 -33.31 -13.51 32.21
CA PRO A 526 -33.92 -14.68 31.57
C PRO A 526 -34.90 -15.42 32.48
N ALA A 527 -36.03 -15.89 31.95
CA ALA A 527 -37.09 -16.51 32.78
C ALA A 527 -36.64 -17.82 33.46
N ALA A 528 -35.64 -18.52 32.91
CA ALA A 528 -35.04 -19.71 33.51
C ALA A 528 -33.82 -19.40 34.40
N ALA A 529 -33.53 -18.13 34.68
CA ALA A 529 -32.38 -17.76 35.50
C ALA A 529 -32.60 -18.12 36.98
N ALA A 530 -31.55 -18.66 37.60
CA ALA A 530 -31.49 -18.84 39.05
C ALA A 530 -31.33 -17.48 39.76
N PRO A 531 -31.47 -17.42 41.10
CA PRO A 531 -31.36 -16.16 41.86
C PRO A 531 -30.01 -15.42 41.75
N ASP A 532 -28.98 -16.09 41.26
CA ASP A 532 -27.66 -15.52 40.95
C ASP A 532 -27.58 -14.91 39.53
N GLY A 533 -28.68 -14.97 38.78
CA GLY A 533 -28.84 -14.44 37.42
C GLY A 533 -28.31 -15.36 36.32
N ASN A 534 -27.84 -16.57 36.64
CA ASN A 534 -27.36 -17.53 35.65
C ASN A 534 -28.49 -18.47 35.20
N VAL A 535 -28.58 -18.76 33.90
CA VAL A 535 -29.41 -19.86 33.41
C VAL A 535 -28.58 -21.13 33.42
N THR A 536 -28.99 -22.16 34.17
CA THR A 536 -28.31 -23.45 34.19
C THR A 536 -29.03 -24.48 33.32
N VAL A 537 -28.32 -25.53 32.89
CA VAL A 537 -28.89 -26.61 32.06
C VAL A 537 -30.13 -27.22 32.70
N LEU A 538 -30.08 -27.50 34.00
CA LEU A 538 -31.22 -28.08 34.73
C LEU A 538 -32.35 -27.07 34.93
N GLY A 539 -32.02 -25.80 35.20
CA GLY A 539 -33.00 -24.72 35.33
C GLY A 539 -33.77 -24.49 34.02
N LEU A 540 -33.06 -24.50 32.88
CA LEU A 540 -33.68 -24.39 31.57
C LEU A 540 -34.58 -25.58 31.25
N LEU A 541 -34.16 -26.81 31.55
CA LEU A 541 -34.99 -27.99 31.35
C LEU A 541 -36.29 -27.94 32.17
N ASP A 542 -36.19 -27.61 33.46
CA ASP A 542 -37.34 -27.50 34.35
C ASP A 542 -38.32 -26.42 33.86
N TYR A 543 -37.81 -25.28 33.41
CA TYR A 543 -38.62 -24.22 32.82
C TYR A 543 -39.36 -24.69 31.56
N VAL A 544 -38.65 -25.32 30.62
CA VAL A 544 -39.23 -25.83 29.38
C VAL A 544 -40.29 -26.89 29.65
N MET A 545 -40.02 -27.84 30.54
CA MET A 545 -40.99 -28.89 30.89
C MET A 545 -42.28 -28.31 31.50
N ARG A 546 -42.17 -27.34 32.42
CA ARG A 546 -43.34 -26.67 33.00
C ARG A 546 -44.12 -25.88 31.98
N GLY A 547 -43.43 -25.14 31.11
CA GLY A 547 -44.08 -24.38 30.03
C GLY A 547 -44.90 -25.28 29.10
N ILE A 548 -44.34 -26.43 28.72
CA ILE A 548 -45.06 -27.42 27.92
C ILE A 548 -46.25 -27.99 28.69
N ASP A 549 -46.09 -28.40 29.95
CA ASP A 549 -47.19 -28.90 30.78
C ASP A 549 -48.33 -27.87 30.91
N ASP A 550 -48.00 -26.61 31.15
CA ASP A 550 -48.95 -25.50 31.26
C ASP A 550 -49.66 -25.22 29.93
N TRP A 551 -48.94 -25.29 28.81
CA TRP A 551 -49.53 -25.17 27.47
C TRP A 551 -50.54 -26.29 27.19
N TYR A 552 -50.18 -27.56 27.44
CA TYR A 552 -51.12 -28.68 27.32
C TYR A 552 -52.32 -28.55 28.26
N ALA A 553 -52.11 -28.02 29.48
CA ALA A 553 -53.17 -27.76 30.43
C ALA A 553 -54.14 -26.66 29.96
N SER A 554 -53.64 -25.66 29.24
CA SER A 554 -54.41 -24.53 28.71
C SER A 554 -55.38 -24.92 27.59
N ILE A 555 -55.09 -26.01 26.87
CA ILE A 555 -55.91 -26.48 25.75
C ILE A 555 -57.11 -27.29 26.27
N PRO A 556 -58.34 -27.04 25.76
CA PRO A 556 -59.51 -27.86 26.07
C PRO A 556 -59.29 -29.35 25.80
N PRO A 557 -59.77 -30.28 26.66
CA PRO A 557 -59.49 -31.72 26.55
C PRO A 557 -59.86 -32.36 25.20
N ASP A 558 -60.84 -31.81 24.48
CA ASP A 558 -61.31 -32.25 23.16
C ASP A 558 -60.43 -31.79 22.00
N GLN A 559 -59.52 -30.83 22.24
CA GLN A 559 -58.63 -30.23 21.24
C GLN A 559 -57.15 -30.51 21.53
N ARG A 560 -56.84 -31.23 22.61
CA ARG A 560 -55.46 -31.57 22.97
C ARG A 560 -54.82 -32.49 21.93
N PRO A 561 -53.52 -32.28 21.60
CA PRO A 561 -52.77 -33.22 20.78
C PRO A 561 -52.80 -34.63 21.38
N GLN A 562 -52.81 -35.65 20.52
CA GLN A 562 -52.91 -37.06 20.93
C GLN A 562 -51.70 -37.57 21.72
N GLN A 563 -50.54 -36.91 21.58
CA GLN A 563 -49.32 -37.23 22.27
C GLN A 563 -48.78 -35.96 22.94
N GLN A 564 -48.43 -36.07 24.22
CA GLN A 564 -47.67 -35.04 24.92
C GLN A 564 -46.19 -35.27 24.68
N VAL A 565 -45.49 -34.24 24.23
CA VAL A 565 -44.04 -34.29 24.05
C VAL A 565 -43.32 -34.13 25.39
N THR A 566 -42.25 -34.89 25.54
CA THR A 566 -41.42 -34.87 26.74
C THR A 566 -39.99 -34.56 26.35
N PRO A 567 -39.53 -33.31 26.52
CA PRO A 567 -38.14 -32.96 26.27
C PRO A 567 -37.20 -33.77 27.16
N ARG A 568 -36.02 -34.09 26.62
CA ARG A 568 -35.01 -34.87 27.33
C ARG A 568 -33.68 -34.15 27.29
N VAL A 569 -32.92 -34.37 28.36
CA VAL A 569 -31.52 -33.98 28.44
C VAL A 569 -30.68 -35.21 28.67
N LEU A 570 -29.66 -35.34 27.84
CA LEU A 570 -28.67 -36.39 27.88
C LEU A 570 -27.35 -35.78 28.33
N TYR A 571 -26.74 -36.40 29.32
CA TYR A 571 -25.39 -36.07 29.78
C TYR A 571 -24.64 -37.37 30.00
N ASN A 572 -23.43 -37.49 29.45
CA ASN A 572 -22.65 -38.73 29.46
C ASN A 572 -23.41 -39.92 28.83
N GLY A 573 -24.13 -39.67 27.73
CA GLY A 573 -24.91 -40.68 27.01
C GLY A 573 -26.05 -41.31 27.82
N ARG A 574 -26.53 -40.64 28.88
CA ARG A 574 -27.61 -41.11 29.76
C ARG A 574 -28.62 -40.01 30.03
N TYR A 575 -29.89 -40.39 30.18
CA TYR A 575 -30.94 -39.48 30.64
C TYR A 575 -30.66 -38.96 32.04
N ILE A 576 -30.77 -37.64 32.22
CA ILE A 576 -30.45 -36.94 33.48
C ILE A 576 -31.42 -37.24 34.62
N SER A 577 -32.54 -37.91 34.39
CA SER A 577 -33.55 -38.27 35.41
C SER A 577 -33.05 -39.22 36.53
N LEU A 578 -31.74 -39.42 36.67
CA LEU A 578 -31.07 -40.37 37.56
C LEU A 578 -29.80 -39.82 38.26
N LEU A 579 -29.47 -38.53 38.15
CA LEU A 579 -28.21 -37.95 38.69
C LEU A 579 -28.45 -36.88 39.77
N SER A 580 -27.55 -36.79 40.75
CA SER A 580 -27.57 -35.76 41.80
C SER A 580 -27.19 -34.37 41.24
N SER A 581 -27.87 -33.33 41.72
CA SER A 581 -27.81 -31.94 41.21
C SER A 581 -26.43 -31.28 41.20
N GLU A 582 -25.42 -31.84 41.88
CA GLU A 582 -24.09 -31.22 41.99
C GLU A 582 -23.17 -31.45 40.77
N ASP A 583 -23.45 -32.42 39.88
CA ASP A 583 -22.53 -32.80 38.78
C ASP A 583 -22.85 -32.14 37.41
N VAL A 584 -24.00 -31.48 37.25
CA VAL A 584 -24.49 -30.98 35.94
C VAL A 584 -24.71 -29.46 35.90
N ASP A 585 -24.59 -28.77 37.04
CA ASP A 585 -24.99 -27.36 37.18
C ASP A 585 -23.97 -26.41 36.49
N THR A 586 -24.07 -26.35 35.16
CA THR A 586 -23.22 -25.55 34.28
C THR A 586 -24.03 -24.34 33.82
N ALA A 587 -23.51 -23.13 33.98
CA ALA A 587 -24.17 -21.91 33.51
C ALA A 587 -24.11 -21.83 31.97
N LEU A 588 -25.28 -21.82 31.33
CA LEU A 588 -25.50 -21.62 29.90
C LEU A 588 -25.46 -20.13 29.54
N VAL A 589 -26.11 -19.27 30.35
CA VAL A 589 -26.14 -17.81 30.20
C VAL A 589 -25.67 -17.19 31.52
N ALA A 590 -24.70 -16.26 31.46
CA ALA A 590 -24.18 -15.58 32.63
C ALA A 590 -24.86 -14.21 32.81
N ALA A 591 -25.17 -13.83 34.05
CA ALA A 591 -25.81 -12.54 34.35
C ALA A 591 -24.96 -11.36 33.82
N PRO A 592 -25.57 -10.31 33.22
CA PRO A 592 -24.86 -9.07 32.97
C PRO A 592 -24.41 -8.47 34.30
N ARG A 593 -23.10 -8.37 34.53
CA ARG A 593 -22.59 -7.73 35.75
C ARG A 593 -22.98 -6.25 35.72
N PRO A 594 -23.57 -5.70 36.80
CA PRO A 594 -23.82 -4.27 36.87
C PRO A 594 -22.49 -3.52 36.74
N ALA A 595 -22.49 -2.51 35.88
CA ALA A 595 -21.34 -1.64 35.63
C ALA A 595 -20.88 -1.02 36.95
N VAL A 596 -19.75 -1.51 37.47
CA VAL A 596 -19.05 -0.86 38.58
C VAL A 596 -18.34 0.36 37.98
N PRO A 597 -18.56 1.59 38.48
CA PRO A 597 -17.76 2.73 38.06
C PRO A 597 -16.31 2.44 38.43
N ALA A 598 -15.41 2.42 37.44
CA ALA A 598 -14.00 2.18 37.66
C ALA A 598 -13.46 3.15 38.73
N PRO A 599 -12.81 2.67 39.80
CA PRO A 599 -12.11 3.56 40.71
C PRO A 599 -10.93 4.15 39.94
N ALA A 600 -10.74 5.47 40.09
CA ALA A 600 -9.60 6.19 39.52
C ALA A 600 -8.30 5.46 39.87
N ALA A 601 -7.71 4.78 38.89
CA ALA A 601 -6.40 4.18 39.03
C ALA A 601 -5.41 5.32 39.22
N THR A 602 -4.89 5.45 40.44
CA THR A 602 -3.65 6.17 40.68
C THR A 602 -2.57 5.46 39.86
N ALA A 603 -2.08 6.15 38.83
CA ALA A 603 -0.97 5.70 38.01
C ALA A 603 0.19 5.23 38.91
N PRO A 604 0.87 4.12 38.58
CA PRO A 604 2.07 3.74 39.30
C PRO A 604 3.05 4.90 39.19
N THR A 605 3.52 5.41 40.33
CA THR A 605 4.61 6.39 40.36
C THR A 605 5.84 5.76 39.71
N MET A 606 6.04 6.05 38.43
CA MET A 606 7.30 5.76 37.75
C MET A 606 8.43 6.39 38.56
N ARG A 607 9.46 5.61 38.85
CA ARG A 607 10.73 6.18 39.32
C ARG A 607 11.19 7.17 38.24
N PRO A 608 11.52 8.42 38.57
CA PRO A 608 11.98 9.38 37.59
C PRO A 608 13.21 8.81 36.88
N GLN A 609 13.08 8.54 35.58
CA GLN A 609 14.25 8.15 34.79
C GLN A 609 15.21 9.34 34.73
N PRO A 610 16.52 9.11 34.84
CA PRO A 610 17.50 10.18 34.74
C PRO A 610 17.42 10.83 33.35
N GLU A 611 17.23 12.15 33.31
CA GLU A 611 17.20 12.94 32.06
C GLU A 611 18.52 12.84 31.25
N HIS A 612 19.61 12.51 31.95
CA HIS A 612 20.94 12.34 31.39
C HIS A 612 21.64 11.11 31.95
N VAL A 613 22.15 10.25 31.06
CA VAL A 613 22.98 9.10 31.40
C VAL A 613 24.33 9.26 30.69
N PRO A 614 25.47 9.34 31.41
CA PRO A 614 26.76 9.63 30.78
C PRO A 614 27.24 8.57 29.78
N PHE A 615 26.98 7.29 30.07
CA PHE A 615 27.38 6.14 29.26
C PHE A 615 26.19 5.21 29.05
N LEU A 616 25.85 4.97 27.79
CA LEU A 616 24.75 4.10 27.39
C LEU A 616 25.28 3.01 26.45
N VAL A 617 24.89 1.77 26.70
CA VAL A 617 25.10 0.67 25.73
C VAL A 617 23.73 0.10 25.37
N SER A 618 23.40 0.13 24.08
CA SER A 618 22.10 -0.31 23.55
C SER A 618 22.29 -1.49 22.60
N VAL A 619 21.46 -2.52 22.71
CA VAL A 619 21.40 -3.61 21.73
C VAL A 619 20.35 -3.27 20.68
N LEU A 620 19.14 -2.96 21.15
CA LEU A 620 17.98 -2.50 20.38
C LEU A 620 17.27 -1.40 21.21
N PRO A 621 16.41 -0.56 20.60
CA PRO A 621 15.53 0.34 21.36
C PRO A 621 14.77 -0.42 22.45
N GLY A 622 14.73 0.14 23.66
CA GLY A 622 14.16 -0.52 24.85
C GLY A 622 15.05 -1.58 25.51
N ILE A 623 16.17 -2.00 24.89
CA ILE A 623 17.13 -2.96 25.43
C ILE A 623 18.50 -2.29 25.57
N SER A 624 18.70 -1.57 26.66
CA SER A 624 19.93 -0.84 26.96
C SER A 624 20.33 -0.93 28.43
N MET A 625 21.61 -0.70 28.71
CA MET A 625 22.19 -0.62 30.05
C MET A 625 22.83 0.75 30.30
N PRO A 626 22.70 1.33 31.52
CA PRO A 626 22.18 0.71 32.75
C PRO A 626 20.65 0.69 32.87
N ILE A 627 19.94 1.41 31.99
CA ILE A 627 18.47 1.50 31.98
C ILE A 627 17.93 1.24 30.57
N PRO A 628 16.72 0.68 30.43
CA PRO A 628 15.98 0.68 29.18
C PRO A 628 15.71 2.11 28.70
N VAL A 629 16.04 2.42 27.45
CA VAL A 629 15.85 3.74 26.82
C VAL A 629 15.16 3.56 25.47
N ASP A 630 14.16 4.40 25.21
CA ASP A 630 13.46 4.45 23.92
C ASP A 630 13.32 5.90 23.43
N GLY A 631 14.46 6.61 23.33
CA GLY A 631 14.50 7.98 22.79
C GLY A 631 14.25 9.13 23.77
N ASP A 632 14.08 8.88 25.07
CA ASP A 632 13.79 9.93 26.06
C ASP A 632 15.01 10.44 26.85
N VAL A 633 16.12 9.71 26.79
CA VAL A 633 17.32 10.00 27.60
C VAL A 633 18.40 10.68 26.75
N SER A 634 19.05 11.71 27.32
CA SER A 634 20.26 12.31 26.74
C SER A 634 21.52 11.60 27.22
N THR A 635 22.54 11.50 26.36
CA THR A 635 23.80 10.84 26.72
C THR A 635 25.04 11.61 26.26
N THR A 636 26.16 11.35 26.91
CA THR A 636 27.49 11.84 26.48
C THR A 636 28.15 10.81 25.55
N PHE A 637 28.06 9.52 25.92
CA PHE A 637 28.62 8.42 25.15
C PHE A 637 27.57 7.32 24.92
N SER A 638 27.35 6.94 23.67
CA SER A 638 26.44 5.86 23.30
C SER A 638 27.15 4.80 22.45
N LEU A 639 27.00 3.53 22.82
CA LEU A 639 27.45 2.38 22.03
C LEU A 639 26.26 1.52 21.65
N ASN A 640 25.94 1.46 20.36
CA ASN A 640 24.77 0.76 19.82
C ASN A 640 25.22 -0.50 19.07
N LEU A 641 25.01 -1.68 19.65
CA LEU A 641 25.47 -2.96 19.08
C LEU A 641 24.70 -3.39 17.83
N PHE A 642 23.42 -3.00 17.69
CA PHE A 642 22.67 -3.13 16.44
C PHE A 642 21.96 -1.82 16.13
N ALA A 643 21.02 -1.40 16.98
CA ALA A 643 20.29 -0.16 16.83
C ALA A 643 20.19 0.59 18.16
N GLY A 644 20.47 1.89 18.15
CA GLY A 644 20.25 2.76 19.30
C GLY A 644 19.27 3.87 19.01
N TYR A 645 18.48 4.23 20.01
CA TYR A 645 17.57 5.36 19.96
C TYR A 645 17.68 6.20 21.23
N VAL A 646 18.20 7.41 21.07
CA VAL A 646 18.44 8.36 22.17
C VAL A 646 17.88 9.73 21.85
N ARG A 647 17.60 10.51 22.90
CA ARG A 647 17.07 11.87 22.74
C ARG A 647 18.11 12.80 22.13
N SER A 648 19.30 12.84 22.71
CA SER A 648 20.39 13.71 22.24
C SER A 648 21.75 13.17 22.67
N VAL A 649 22.78 13.41 21.86
CA VAL A 649 24.17 13.02 22.17
C VAL A 649 25.05 14.26 22.30
N ARG A 650 25.83 14.34 23.38
CA ARG A 650 26.82 15.41 23.65
C ARG A 650 28.21 14.84 23.86
N GLY A 651 28.77 14.19 22.84
CA GLY A 651 30.07 13.53 22.92
C GLY A 651 30.28 12.60 21.75
N ALA A 652 30.28 11.27 21.98
CA ALA A 652 30.47 10.30 20.91
C ALA A 652 29.37 9.24 20.88
N GLU A 653 28.96 8.86 19.66
CA GLU A 653 28.06 7.74 19.45
C GLU A 653 28.61 6.80 18.37
N VAL A 654 28.62 5.51 18.68
CA VAL A 654 29.10 4.46 17.77
C VAL A 654 28.04 3.39 17.63
N GLY A 655 27.62 3.10 16.41
CA GLY A 655 26.61 2.10 16.07
C GLY A 655 27.12 1.07 15.09
N TYR A 656 26.82 -0.21 15.31
CA TYR A 656 27.15 -1.24 14.33
C TYR A 656 26.25 -1.17 13.10
N VAL A 657 24.93 -0.92 13.26
CA VAL A 657 24.01 -0.74 12.12
C VAL A 657 23.42 0.66 12.13
N LEU A 658 22.65 1.00 13.16
CA LEU A 658 21.82 2.21 13.18
C LEU A 658 22.04 3.04 14.44
N ASN A 659 22.25 4.35 14.26
CA ASN A 659 22.09 5.34 15.31
C ASN A 659 20.91 6.25 14.99
N ARG A 660 19.95 6.35 15.90
CA ARG A 660 18.84 7.31 15.81
C ARG A 660 18.89 8.28 16.98
N VAL A 661 18.94 9.57 16.67
CA VAL A 661 18.97 10.67 17.64
C VAL A 661 17.78 11.57 17.37
N ARG A 662 16.91 11.74 18.37
CA ARG A 662 15.68 12.52 18.23
C ARG A 662 15.97 14.02 18.03
N ASP A 663 16.58 14.66 19.02
CA ASP A 663 16.70 16.11 19.08
C ASP A 663 17.98 16.62 18.41
N GLY A 664 19.15 16.13 18.80
CA GLY A 664 20.39 16.69 18.26
C GLY A 664 21.66 15.99 18.71
N MET A 665 22.68 16.13 17.86
CA MET A 665 23.99 15.53 18.02
C MET A 665 25.04 16.64 18.10
N HIS A 666 25.85 16.60 19.16
CA HIS A 666 26.97 17.49 19.38
C HIS A 666 28.23 16.64 19.64
N GLY A 667 29.15 16.56 18.68
CA GLY A 667 30.40 15.79 18.82
C GLY A 667 30.70 14.88 17.61
N GLY A 668 30.86 13.58 17.82
CA GLY A 668 31.18 12.58 16.79
C GLY A 668 30.21 11.39 16.74
N GLN A 669 29.70 11.03 15.57
CA GLN A 669 28.75 9.92 15.42
C GLN A 669 29.18 9.03 14.26
N VAL A 670 29.23 7.71 14.49
CA VAL A 670 29.61 6.72 13.48
C VAL A 670 28.63 5.55 13.48
N ALA A 671 28.12 5.15 12.32
CA ALA A 671 27.29 3.97 12.15
C ALA A 671 27.80 3.07 11.02
N GLY A 672 27.66 1.74 11.16
CA GLY A 672 27.98 0.83 10.07
C GLY A 672 27.00 0.91 8.89
N ALA A 673 25.73 1.26 9.11
CA ALA A 673 24.77 1.48 8.02
C ALA A 673 24.23 2.92 7.99
N ALA A 674 23.59 3.39 9.07
CA ALA A 674 22.89 4.68 9.04
C ALA A 674 22.94 5.50 10.34
N ASN A 675 23.08 6.82 10.18
CA ASN A 675 22.81 7.81 11.23
C ASN A 675 21.57 8.63 10.87
N LEU A 676 20.61 8.71 11.77
CA LEU A 676 19.37 9.48 11.62
C LEU A 676 19.29 10.49 12.77
N VAL A 677 19.36 11.78 12.48
CA VAL A 677 19.29 12.85 13.48
C VAL A 677 18.12 13.76 13.15
N GLY A 678 17.15 13.88 14.05
CA GLY A 678 15.96 14.71 13.81
C GLY A 678 16.24 16.20 13.79
N GLY A 679 17.09 16.71 14.69
CA GLY A 679 17.48 18.11 14.67
C GLY A 679 18.92 18.36 14.25
N ARG A 680 19.59 19.28 14.95
CA ARG A 680 20.87 19.85 14.51
C ARG A 680 22.04 18.91 14.80
N VAL A 681 22.96 18.79 13.84
CA VAL A 681 24.25 18.12 14.00
C VAL A 681 25.35 19.17 14.07
N THR A 682 26.12 19.17 15.15
CA THR A 682 27.33 20.00 15.29
C THR A 682 28.53 19.10 15.54
N GLY A 683 29.41 18.99 14.55
CA GLY A 683 30.59 18.12 14.63
C GLY A 683 30.75 17.21 13.41
N PHE A 684 30.98 15.91 13.64
CA PHE A 684 31.24 14.93 12.59
C PHE A 684 30.24 13.77 12.64
N GLN A 685 29.65 13.41 11.50
CA GLN A 685 28.88 12.18 11.34
C GLN A 685 29.39 11.33 10.17
N ALA A 686 29.47 10.02 10.36
CA ALA A 686 29.81 9.08 9.30
C ALA A 686 28.98 7.79 9.33
N ALA A 687 28.54 7.34 8.16
CA ALA A 687 27.75 6.12 8.02
C ALA A 687 28.23 5.28 6.83
N GLY A 688 28.15 3.95 6.93
CA GLY A 688 28.49 3.08 5.81
C GLY A 688 27.56 3.24 4.60
N ALA A 689 26.29 3.64 4.81
CA ALA A 689 25.33 3.86 3.73
C ALA A 689 24.70 5.25 3.78
N VAL A 690 24.05 5.64 4.88
CA VAL A 690 23.16 6.83 4.91
C VAL A 690 23.39 7.72 6.13
N ASN A 691 23.56 9.03 5.93
CA ASN A 691 23.27 10.01 6.98
C ASN A 691 22.03 10.83 6.61
N ALA A 692 21.12 11.01 7.57
CA ALA A 692 19.94 11.85 7.42
C ALA A 692 19.85 12.83 8.60
N THR A 693 19.78 14.11 8.31
CA THR A 693 19.74 15.18 9.32
C THR A 693 18.58 16.13 9.02
N GLY A 694 17.61 16.18 9.93
CA GLY A 694 16.37 16.95 9.80
C GLY A 694 16.41 18.39 10.32
N GLY A 695 17.60 18.86 10.71
CA GLY A 695 17.89 20.26 11.00
C GLY A 695 19.17 20.71 10.28
N GLY A 696 19.86 21.71 10.85
CA GLY A 696 21.12 22.19 10.28
C GLY A 696 22.32 21.29 10.57
N LEU A 697 23.31 21.31 9.67
CA LEU A 697 24.61 20.69 9.89
C LEU A 697 25.67 21.77 10.02
N ARG A 698 26.39 21.79 11.14
CA ARG A 698 27.63 22.56 11.31
C ARG A 698 28.80 21.61 11.51
N GLY A 699 29.55 21.36 10.44
CA GLY A 699 30.72 20.46 10.48
C GLY A 699 30.81 19.55 9.25
N PHE A 700 31.04 18.27 9.46
CA PHE A 700 31.30 17.30 8.39
C PHE A 700 30.33 16.12 8.46
N GLN A 701 29.79 15.72 7.31
CA GLN A 701 29.03 14.47 7.17
C GLN A 701 29.57 13.62 6.02
N ALA A 702 29.73 12.31 6.25
CA ALA A 702 30.13 11.37 5.20
C ALA A 702 29.35 10.06 5.18
N ALA A 703 28.93 9.63 3.99
CA ALA A 703 28.18 8.39 3.81
C ALA A 703 28.67 7.59 2.62
N GLY A 704 28.59 6.26 2.66
CA GLY A 704 28.95 5.43 1.51
C GLY A 704 28.00 5.59 0.33
N ALA A 705 26.71 5.91 0.56
CA ALA A 705 25.73 6.10 -0.51
C ALA A 705 25.10 7.49 -0.49
N LEU A 706 24.42 7.87 0.59
CA LEU A 706 23.56 9.06 0.64
C LEU A 706 23.82 9.93 1.88
N ASN A 707 24.01 11.23 1.69
CA ASN A 707 23.76 12.19 2.76
C ASN A 707 22.53 13.02 2.42
N LEU A 708 21.61 13.16 3.37
CA LEU A 708 20.43 14.02 3.29
C LEU A 708 20.48 15.04 4.41
N LEU A 709 20.52 16.33 4.05
CA LEU A 709 20.37 17.44 4.99
C LEU A 709 19.12 18.24 4.62
N ASP A 710 18.14 18.25 5.51
CA ASP A 710 16.93 19.05 5.37
C ASP A 710 16.84 20.09 6.49
N GLY A 711 17.25 21.31 6.17
CA GLY A 711 17.13 22.45 7.08
C GLY A 711 15.70 22.96 7.25
N GLY A 712 14.73 22.47 6.47
CA GLY A 712 13.33 22.94 6.40
C GLY A 712 12.31 22.13 7.21
N GLU A 713 12.77 21.40 8.24
CA GLU A 713 11.96 20.68 9.24
C GLU A 713 11.11 19.49 8.73
N ARG A 714 11.04 19.17 7.43
CA ARG A 714 10.21 18.04 6.94
C ARG A 714 10.75 16.71 7.43
N LEU A 715 12.05 16.52 7.26
CA LEU A 715 12.76 15.34 7.73
C LEU A 715 12.88 15.32 9.26
N GLY A 716 13.02 16.48 9.91
CA GLY A 716 13.09 16.56 11.38
C GLY A 716 11.81 16.14 12.06
N ARG A 717 10.65 16.55 11.53
CA ARG A 717 9.33 16.08 11.96
C ARG A 717 9.18 14.57 11.75
N PHE A 718 9.58 14.06 10.59
CA PHE A 718 9.54 12.62 10.28
C PHE A 718 10.43 11.77 11.21
N LEU A 719 11.65 12.24 11.50
CA LEU A 719 12.63 11.46 12.24
C LEU A 719 12.45 11.51 13.76
N ALA A 720 11.77 12.52 14.30
CA ALA A 720 11.88 12.79 15.74
C ALA A 720 10.65 13.41 16.43
N ASP A 721 9.55 13.69 15.73
CA ASP A 721 8.33 14.27 16.33
C ASP A 721 8.62 15.56 17.15
N VAL A 722 9.62 16.33 16.69
CA VAL A 722 10.10 17.52 17.40
C VAL A 722 9.47 18.78 16.81
N ASN A 723 8.69 19.48 17.61
CA ASN A 723 8.30 20.87 17.34
C ASN A 723 9.45 21.80 17.74
N HIS A 724 10.10 22.44 16.77
CA HIS A 724 11.08 23.50 17.03
C HIS A 724 10.68 24.77 16.28
N ASP A 725 10.66 25.91 16.98
CA ASP A 725 10.47 27.27 16.43
C ASP A 725 11.82 27.92 16.03
N GLU A 726 12.85 27.12 15.71
CA GLU A 726 14.22 27.60 15.49
C GLU A 726 14.52 27.87 14.00
N PRO A 727 15.36 28.86 13.67
CA PRO A 727 15.60 29.27 12.29
C PRO A 727 16.19 28.15 11.41
N VAL A 728 15.68 28.08 10.17
CA VAL A 728 16.13 27.23 9.04
C VAL A 728 17.62 27.46 8.78
N MET A 729 18.46 26.58 9.29
CA MET A 729 19.90 26.61 9.07
C MET A 729 20.25 25.47 8.10
N GLY A 730 20.85 25.81 6.95
CA GLY A 730 21.31 24.81 5.98
C GLY A 730 22.66 24.20 6.35
N LEU A 731 23.44 23.84 5.34
CA LEU A 731 24.79 23.30 5.49
C LEU A 731 25.78 24.40 5.88
N HIS A 732 26.50 24.23 6.98
CA HIS A 732 27.70 24.99 7.37
C HIS A 732 28.90 24.05 7.49
N GLY A 733 29.50 23.68 6.36
CA GLY A 733 30.66 22.77 6.32
C GLY A 733 30.71 21.90 5.08
N VAL A 734 30.95 20.59 5.23
CA VAL A 734 31.15 19.67 4.11
C VAL A 734 30.24 18.45 4.21
N GLN A 735 29.66 18.07 3.09
CA GLN A 735 28.83 16.89 2.92
C GLN A 735 29.42 16.00 1.82
N ALA A 736 29.82 14.77 2.14
CA ALA A 736 30.55 13.88 1.24
C ALA A 736 29.90 12.49 1.11
N ALA A 737 29.44 12.09 -0.08
CA ALA A 737 28.79 10.79 -0.29
C ALA A 737 29.41 10.00 -1.44
N GLY A 738 29.39 8.68 -1.35
CA GLY A 738 29.81 7.82 -2.46
C GLY A 738 28.88 7.92 -3.68
N ALA A 739 27.59 8.24 -3.50
CA ALA A 739 26.65 8.40 -4.62
C ALA A 739 25.97 9.79 -4.64
N VAL A 740 25.20 10.13 -3.60
CA VAL A 740 24.28 11.28 -3.65
C VAL A 740 24.38 12.16 -2.40
N ASN A 741 24.39 13.48 -2.60
CA ASN A 741 24.13 14.44 -1.54
C ASN A 741 22.89 15.27 -1.86
N ILE A 742 22.00 15.40 -0.88
CA ILE A 742 20.83 16.28 -0.96
C ILE A 742 20.93 17.30 0.18
N LEU A 743 20.70 18.56 -0.17
CA LEU A 743 20.68 19.71 0.71
C LEU A 743 19.42 20.54 0.45
N SER A 744 18.66 20.78 1.50
CA SER A 744 17.52 21.70 1.55
C SER A 744 17.75 22.71 2.67
N GLY A 745 17.53 23.99 2.38
CA GLY A 745 17.61 25.07 3.37
C GLY A 745 17.82 26.43 2.73
N ASP A 746 17.28 27.48 3.34
CA ASP A 746 17.27 28.82 2.75
C ASP A 746 18.67 29.36 2.45
N THR A 747 19.60 29.13 3.39
CA THR A 747 20.99 29.55 3.26
C THR A 747 21.96 28.48 3.77
N SER A 748 22.92 28.15 2.91
CA SER A 748 23.99 27.21 3.18
C SER A 748 25.35 27.80 2.78
N GLN A 749 26.39 27.49 3.54
CA GLN A 749 27.78 27.83 3.24
C GLN A 749 28.65 26.58 3.40
N GLY A 750 29.20 26.07 2.30
CA GLY A 750 29.91 24.80 2.36
C GLY A 750 30.22 24.15 1.02
N ALA A 751 30.63 22.88 1.08
CA ALA A 751 30.89 22.06 -0.09
C ALA A 751 30.08 20.75 -0.07
N GLN A 752 29.57 20.35 -1.23
CA GLN A 752 29.00 19.03 -1.46
C GLN A 752 29.90 18.23 -2.40
N ILE A 753 30.24 17.00 -2.02
CA ILE A 753 31.13 16.10 -2.77
C ILE A 753 30.44 14.75 -2.94
N ALA A 754 30.07 14.37 -4.15
CA ALA A 754 29.36 13.13 -4.44
C ALA A 754 30.05 12.33 -5.55
N GLY A 755 29.97 11.01 -5.50
CA GLY A 755 30.41 10.19 -6.64
C GLY A 755 29.53 10.39 -7.88
N ALA A 756 28.23 10.62 -7.71
CA ALA A 756 27.29 10.79 -8.82
C ALA A 756 26.58 12.15 -8.81
N VAL A 757 25.80 12.47 -7.77
CA VAL A 757 24.85 13.60 -7.81
C VAL A 757 24.92 14.49 -6.57
N ASN A 758 24.97 15.80 -6.75
CA ASN A 758 24.70 16.78 -5.69
C ASN A 758 23.44 17.58 -6.01
N VAL A 759 22.57 17.77 -5.02
CA VAL A 759 21.38 18.63 -5.10
C VAL A 759 21.42 19.66 -3.96
N ALA A 760 21.20 20.93 -4.29
CA ALA A 760 21.07 22.03 -3.34
C ALA A 760 19.84 22.90 -3.65
N ALA A 761 18.79 22.76 -2.84
CA ALA A 761 17.64 23.66 -2.83
C ALA A 761 17.91 24.86 -1.92
N GLY A 762 17.59 26.07 -2.37
CA GLY A 762 17.95 27.33 -1.70
C GLY A 762 19.31 27.90 -2.12
N LEU A 763 19.88 28.77 -1.28
CA LEU A 763 21.14 29.45 -1.56
C LEU A 763 22.34 28.63 -1.02
N LEU A 764 23.23 28.19 -1.90
CA LEU A 764 24.51 27.60 -1.55
C LEU A 764 25.68 28.57 -1.85
N ARG A 765 26.36 29.03 -0.81
CA ARG A 765 27.64 29.75 -0.90
C ARG A 765 28.80 28.77 -0.78
N GLY A 766 29.33 28.33 -1.91
CA GLY A 766 30.47 27.40 -1.94
C GLY A 766 30.51 26.54 -3.19
N ALA A 767 30.82 25.26 -3.06
CA ALA A 767 31.12 24.41 -4.21
C ALA A 767 30.34 23.08 -4.23
N GLN A 768 29.98 22.61 -5.42
CA GLN A 768 29.48 21.25 -5.65
C GLN A 768 30.45 20.50 -6.57
N LEU A 769 30.87 19.30 -6.16
CA LEU A 769 31.75 18.41 -6.91
C LEU A 769 31.08 17.04 -7.06
N SER A 770 30.79 16.64 -8.29
CA SER A 770 30.11 15.38 -8.61
C SER A 770 30.77 14.67 -9.78
N GLY A 771 30.78 13.33 -9.80
CA GLY A 771 31.21 12.58 -10.98
C GLY A 771 30.24 12.70 -12.17
N ALA A 772 28.95 13.01 -11.93
CA ALA A 772 27.95 13.14 -12.99
C ALA A 772 27.26 14.51 -12.97
N VAL A 773 26.36 14.76 -11.99
CA VAL A 773 25.45 15.92 -12.05
C VAL A 773 25.45 16.76 -10.79
N ASN A 774 25.56 18.09 -10.96
CA ASN A 774 25.27 19.05 -9.90
C ASN A 774 24.00 19.84 -10.23
N ILE A 775 23.06 19.90 -9.29
CA ILE A 775 21.82 20.67 -9.39
C ILE A 775 21.78 21.68 -8.24
N GLY A 776 21.44 22.93 -8.55
CA GLY A 776 21.27 24.00 -7.57
C GLY A 776 20.14 24.96 -7.92
N GLU A 777 19.54 25.60 -6.94
CA GLU A 777 18.63 26.73 -7.20
C GLU A 777 19.45 28.04 -7.33
N ARG A 778 20.16 28.42 -6.27
CA ARG A 778 21.01 29.62 -6.26
C ARG A 778 22.40 29.27 -5.77
N ILE A 779 23.39 29.35 -6.66
CA ILE A 779 24.79 29.04 -6.36
C ILE A 779 25.62 30.31 -6.36
N SER A 780 26.32 30.57 -5.26
CA SER A 780 27.36 31.59 -5.18
C SER A 780 28.70 30.90 -4.96
N GLY A 781 29.33 30.47 -6.05
CA GLY A 781 30.60 29.75 -6.05
C GLY A 781 30.76 28.82 -7.26
N GLY A 782 31.14 27.57 -7.06
CA GLY A 782 31.59 26.66 -8.13
C GLY A 782 30.76 25.39 -8.29
N GLN A 783 30.48 24.94 -9.52
CA GLN A 783 30.00 23.58 -9.80
C GLN A 783 30.98 22.84 -10.72
N PHE A 784 31.31 21.60 -10.35
CA PHE A 784 32.26 20.74 -11.05
C PHE A 784 31.64 19.36 -11.26
N GLY A 785 31.31 19.02 -12.49
CA GLY A 785 30.64 17.77 -12.85
C GLY A 785 30.46 17.64 -14.36
N VAL A 786 30.03 16.49 -14.86
CA VAL A 786 29.77 16.32 -16.31
C VAL A 786 28.64 17.25 -16.75
N VAL A 787 27.59 17.36 -15.94
CA VAL A 787 26.47 18.27 -16.16
C VAL A 787 26.27 19.14 -14.94
N ASN A 788 26.20 20.46 -15.13
CA ASN A 788 25.91 21.42 -14.06
C ASN A 788 24.67 22.23 -14.42
N VAL A 789 23.68 22.25 -13.51
CA VAL A 789 22.41 22.97 -13.69
C VAL A 789 22.15 23.86 -12.49
N ALA A 790 21.85 25.15 -12.70
CA ALA A 790 21.21 25.94 -11.65
C ALA A 790 20.36 27.12 -12.14
N ASP A 791 19.33 27.51 -11.38
CA ASP A 791 18.49 28.66 -11.75
C ASP A 791 19.26 29.98 -11.75
N SER A 792 20.17 30.17 -10.79
CA SER A 792 21.12 31.29 -10.82
C SER A 792 22.50 30.91 -10.27
N ILE A 793 23.55 31.39 -10.93
CA ILE A 793 24.93 31.19 -10.54
C ILE A 793 25.66 32.54 -10.52
N ARG A 794 26.35 32.81 -9.41
CA ARG A 794 27.39 33.83 -9.31
C ARG A 794 28.72 33.15 -9.01
N GLY A 795 29.50 32.85 -10.04
CA GLY A 795 30.79 32.17 -9.90
C GLY A 795 31.20 31.39 -11.14
N ALA A 796 31.42 30.08 -11.03
CA ALA A 796 31.93 29.27 -12.13
C ALA A 796 31.27 27.89 -12.25
N GLN A 797 31.08 27.41 -13.49
CA GLN A 797 30.69 26.01 -13.76
C GLN A 797 31.69 25.36 -14.71
N PHE A 798 32.10 24.13 -14.40
CA PHE A 798 33.02 23.32 -15.19
C PHE A 798 32.40 21.96 -15.47
N GLY A 799 32.16 21.66 -16.74
CA GLY A 799 31.54 20.41 -17.16
C GLY A 799 31.48 20.23 -18.66
N VAL A 800 30.93 19.12 -19.14
CA VAL A 800 30.65 18.93 -20.57
C VAL A 800 29.48 19.83 -20.97
N VAL A 801 28.46 19.90 -20.11
CA VAL A 801 27.26 20.71 -20.30
C VAL A 801 27.03 21.57 -19.05
N ASN A 802 26.93 22.88 -19.24
CA ASN A 802 26.58 23.83 -18.19
C ASN A 802 25.30 24.56 -18.56
N VAL A 803 24.34 24.59 -17.64
CA VAL A 803 23.03 25.21 -17.84
C VAL A 803 22.73 26.12 -16.66
N GLY A 804 22.24 27.33 -16.90
CA GLY A 804 21.60 28.09 -15.85
C GLY A 804 20.68 29.22 -16.28
N GLY A 805 19.78 29.67 -15.41
CA GLY A 805 18.87 30.78 -15.74
C GLY A 805 19.62 32.10 -15.81
N ALA A 806 20.12 32.57 -14.67
CA ALA A 806 20.92 33.79 -14.54
C ALA A 806 22.36 33.47 -14.16
N MET A 807 23.29 33.66 -15.10
CA MET A 807 24.71 33.36 -14.92
C MET A 807 25.56 34.63 -14.86
N THR A 808 26.33 34.79 -13.78
CA THR A 808 27.37 35.81 -13.64
C THR A 808 28.72 35.14 -13.35
N GLY A 809 29.69 35.26 -14.27
CA GLY A 809 31.05 34.72 -14.11
C GLY A 809 31.52 33.85 -15.28
N LEU A 810 31.97 32.63 -15.01
CA LEU A 810 32.62 31.74 -15.99
C LEU A 810 31.84 30.43 -16.18
N GLN A 811 31.54 30.04 -17.42
CA GLN A 811 31.14 28.66 -17.74
C GLN A 811 32.21 28.05 -18.65
N VAL A 812 32.66 26.83 -18.37
CA VAL A 812 33.59 26.08 -19.21
C VAL A 812 33.01 24.72 -19.52
N GLY A 813 32.72 24.47 -20.81
CA GLY A 813 32.20 23.20 -21.28
C GLY A 813 32.04 23.11 -22.77
N ILE A 814 31.68 21.94 -23.30
CA ILE A 814 31.39 21.81 -24.74
C ILE A 814 30.15 22.63 -25.09
N VAL A 815 29.14 22.57 -24.22
CA VAL A 815 27.89 23.29 -24.36
C VAL A 815 27.62 24.12 -23.10
N ASN A 816 27.41 25.41 -23.28
CA ASN A 816 27.08 26.36 -22.22
C ASN A 816 25.75 27.03 -22.56
N ILE A 817 24.79 27.04 -21.65
CA ILE A 817 23.45 27.58 -21.88
C ILE A 817 23.07 28.48 -20.72
N ALA A 818 22.66 29.73 -21.02
CA ALA A 818 21.93 30.54 -20.06
C ALA A 818 20.85 31.43 -20.65
N ASP A 819 19.79 31.69 -19.89
CA ASP A 819 18.76 32.67 -20.29
C ASP A 819 19.34 34.09 -20.22
N THR A 820 20.10 34.40 -19.17
CA THR A 820 20.86 35.65 -19.03
C THR A 820 22.29 35.34 -18.59
N PHE A 821 23.26 35.92 -19.28
CA PHE A 821 24.68 35.69 -19.05
C PHE A 821 25.44 37.02 -18.96
N ASP A 822 26.15 37.24 -17.86
CA ASP A 822 27.12 38.33 -17.66
C ASP A 822 28.49 37.75 -17.28
N GLY A 823 29.37 37.59 -18.27
CA GLY A 823 30.69 37.02 -18.06
C GLY A 823 31.25 36.33 -19.31
N VAL A 824 32.00 35.23 -19.10
CA VAL A 824 32.72 34.50 -20.16
C VAL A 824 32.22 33.06 -20.25
N PRO A 825 31.53 32.67 -21.34
CA PRO A 825 31.26 31.27 -21.65
C PRO A 825 32.32 30.71 -22.59
N VAL A 826 33.13 29.76 -22.12
CA VAL A 826 34.15 29.06 -22.91
C VAL A 826 33.61 27.70 -23.32
N GLY A 827 33.31 27.54 -24.61
CA GLY A 827 32.80 26.29 -25.14
C GLY A 827 32.70 26.23 -26.64
N LEU A 828 32.33 25.06 -27.17
CA LEU A 828 32.10 24.90 -28.61
C LEU A 828 30.82 25.64 -29.02
N LEU A 829 29.78 25.50 -28.20
CA LEU A 829 28.49 26.14 -28.36
C LEU A 829 28.09 26.87 -27.08
N ASN A 830 27.82 28.17 -27.20
CA ASN A 830 27.39 29.00 -26.08
C ASN A 830 26.07 29.70 -26.39
N TYR A 831 25.01 29.29 -25.72
CA TYR A 831 23.72 29.97 -25.75
C TYR A 831 23.61 30.96 -24.59
N SER A 832 23.24 32.20 -24.91
CA SER A 832 22.93 33.24 -23.95
C SER A 832 21.73 34.04 -24.50
N GLY A 833 20.63 34.11 -23.77
CA GLY A 833 19.40 34.79 -24.23
C GLY A 833 19.56 36.31 -24.40
N ASN A 834 20.49 36.93 -23.67
CA ASN A 834 20.96 38.31 -23.86
C ASN A 834 22.29 38.39 -24.65
N GLY A 835 22.66 37.30 -25.31
CA GLY A 835 23.92 37.13 -26.02
C GLY A 835 23.80 37.31 -27.53
N ARG A 836 24.77 36.77 -28.26
CA ARG A 836 24.86 36.85 -29.72
C ARG A 836 24.84 35.48 -30.37
N TRP A 837 24.23 35.40 -31.53
CA TRP A 837 24.05 34.21 -32.37
C TRP A 837 24.15 34.64 -33.83
N ASP A 838 25.36 35.02 -34.22
CA ASP A 838 25.55 35.74 -35.46
C ASP A 838 26.06 34.80 -36.55
N LEU A 839 25.45 34.89 -37.73
CA LEU A 839 25.93 34.19 -38.92
C LEU A 839 26.94 35.08 -39.65
N GLU A 840 28.17 34.61 -39.77
CA GLU A 840 29.26 35.27 -40.49
C GLU A 840 29.38 34.70 -41.91
N ILE A 841 29.46 35.60 -42.90
CA ILE A 841 29.90 35.27 -44.24
C ILE A 841 31.09 36.18 -44.56
N SER A 842 32.26 35.62 -44.83
CA SER A 842 33.48 36.38 -45.04
C SER A 842 34.42 35.74 -46.05
N GLY A 843 35.39 36.52 -46.52
CA GLY A 843 36.50 36.02 -47.33
C GLY A 843 37.82 36.60 -46.86
N ASP A 844 38.88 35.81 -47.01
CA ASP A 844 40.26 36.23 -46.75
C ASP A 844 41.22 35.71 -47.83
N GLU A 845 42.51 36.03 -47.72
CA GLU A 845 43.52 35.61 -48.68
C GLU A 845 43.69 34.09 -48.80
N THR A 846 43.29 33.31 -47.78
CA THR A 846 43.39 31.84 -47.77
C THR A 846 42.13 31.19 -48.30
N PHE A 847 40.97 31.62 -47.82
CA PHE A 847 39.67 31.08 -48.17
C PHE A 847 38.77 32.19 -48.71
N PRO A 848 38.42 32.17 -50.01
CA PRO A 848 37.54 33.16 -50.61
C PRO A 848 36.14 33.18 -49.99
N VAL A 849 35.68 32.04 -49.46
CA VAL A 849 34.37 31.90 -48.80
C VAL A 849 34.53 31.15 -47.48
N LEU A 850 34.08 31.80 -46.41
CA LEU A 850 33.94 31.28 -45.06
C LEU A 850 32.52 31.55 -44.58
N VAL A 851 31.88 30.52 -44.04
CA VAL A 851 30.61 30.62 -43.33
C VAL A 851 30.84 30.24 -41.87
N GLY A 852 30.56 31.16 -40.97
CA GLY A 852 30.83 31.01 -39.54
C GLY A 852 29.60 31.26 -38.69
N LEU A 853 29.55 30.66 -37.51
CA LEU A 853 28.58 30.90 -36.46
C LEU A 853 29.32 31.43 -35.24
N ARG A 854 28.93 32.61 -34.76
CA ARG A 854 29.45 33.22 -33.52
C ARG A 854 28.43 33.06 -32.41
N THR A 855 28.79 32.32 -31.35
CA THR A 855 27.88 32.02 -30.24
C THR A 855 28.49 32.47 -28.90
N GLY A 856 27.70 33.14 -28.06
CA GLY A 856 28.12 33.52 -26.71
C GLY A 856 27.56 34.87 -26.28
N THR A 857 28.38 35.66 -25.60
CA THR A 857 27.99 37.00 -25.11
C THR A 857 28.42 38.10 -26.07
N GLU A 858 27.92 39.31 -25.85
CA GLU A 858 28.33 40.51 -26.61
C GLU A 858 29.82 40.83 -26.48
N ARG A 859 30.47 40.45 -25.38
CA ARG A 859 31.91 40.75 -25.14
C ARG A 859 32.83 39.60 -25.49
N PHE A 860 32.38 38.36 -25.33
CA PHE A 860 33.16 37.15 -25.57
C PHE A 860 32.29 36.08 -26.24
N TYR A 861 32.80 35.47 -27.30
CA TYR A 861 32.08 34.49 -28.10
C TYR A 861 33.01 33.41 -28.65
N SER A 862 32.44 32.24 -28.93
CA SER A 862 33.08 31.18 -29.69
C SER A 862 32.69 31.28 -31.15
N ILE A 863 33.58 30.82 -32.02
CA ILE A 863 33.43 30.85 -33.46
C ILE A 863 33.57 29.42 -33.97
N LEU A 864 32.58 28.96 -34.71
CA LEU A 864 32.65 27.73 -35.50
C LEU A 864 32.50 28.10 -36.96
N ALA A 865 33.36 27.61 -37.83
CA ALA A 865 33.30 27.97 -39.24
C ALA A 865 33.64 26.82 -40.15
N VAL A 866 33.09 26.88 -41.36
CA VAL A 866 33.50 26.08 -42.51
C VAL A 866 33.98 27.03 -43.59
N ALA A 867 35.10 26.70 -44.21
CA ALA A 867 35.73 27.51 -45.22
C ALA A 867 36.04 26.65 -46.45
N GLY A 868 35.98 27.25 -47.64
CA GLY A 868 36.24 26.52 -48.87
C GLY A 868 36.80 27.37 -49.99
N GLN A 869 37.58 26.69 -50.84
CA GLN A 869 38.25 27.23 -52.01
C GLN A 869 38.03 26.22 -53.16
N TRP A 870 36.95 26.41 -53.92
CA TRP A 870 36.53 25.48 -54.98
C TRP A 870 37.20 25.73 -56.33
N GLU A 871 37.76 26.92 -56.52
CA GLU A 871 38.43 27.33 -57.76
C GLU A 871 39.92 26.94 -57.81
N SER A 872 40.49 26.45 -56.71
CA SER A 872 41.88 25.97 -56.67
C SER A 872 41.99 24.50 -57.12
N THR A 873 43.17 24.12 -57.64
CA THR A 873 43.58 22.73 -57.84
C THR A 873 44.85 22.51 -57.01
N PRO A 874 44.81 21.70 -55.92
CA PRO A 874 43.68 20.91 -55.42
C PRO A 874 42.54 21.76 -54.85
N ARG A 875 41.30 21.24 -54.80
CA ARG A 875 40.18 21.89 -54.10
C ARG A 875 40.41 21.78 -52.61
N ARG A 876 40.16 22.87 -51.89
CA ARG A 876 40.44 22.92 -50.45
C ARG A 876 39.19 23.26 -49.67
N TRP A 877 39.03 22.64 -48.52
CA TRP A 877 38.03 23.02 -47.54
C TRP A 877 38.59 22.81 -46.14
N GLY A 878 38.04 23.52 -45.17
CA GLY A 878 38.49 23.42 -43.80
C GLY A 878 37.41 23.71 -42.79
N MET A 879 37.61 23.18 -41.59
CA MET A 879 36.78 23.47 -40.42
C MET A 879 37.61 24.32 -39.47
N ALA A 880 36.99 25.37 -38.93
CA ALA A 880 37.61 26.27 -37.98
C ALA A 880 36.83 26.30 -36.66
N ALA A 881 37.59 26.37 -35.57
CA ALA A 881 37.07 26.69 -34.25
C ALA A 881 37.94 27.79 -33.62
N GLY A 882 37.33 28.68 -32.86
CA GLY A 882 38.03 29.81 -32.27
C GLY A 882 37.23 30.52 -31.20
N PHE A 883 37.83 31.55 -30.63
CA PHE A 883 37.19 32.46 -29.69
C PHE A 883 37.54 33.90 -30.05
N GLY A 884 36.60 34.81 -29.78
CA GLY A 884 36.72 36.21 -30.11
C GLY A 884 36.22 37.11 -28.99
N GLY A 885 36.85 38.26 -28.88
CA GLY A 885 36.43 39.35 -27.99
C GLY A 885 35.95 40.54 -28.80
N ARG A 886 34.89 41.21 -28.34
CA ARG A 886 34.36 42.45 -28.94
C ARG A 886 34.35 43.57 -27.91
N ILE A 887 34.86 44.73 -28.33
CA ILE A 887 34.74 46.00 -27.63
C ILE A 887 33.72 46.87 -28.40
N PRO A 888 32.48 47.03 -27.90
CA PRO A 888 31.49 47.87 -28.56
C PRO A 888 31.79 49.37 -28.33
N VAL A 889 31.75 50.17 -29.39
CA VAL A 889 31.97 51.62 -29.38
C VAL A 889 30.86 52.30 -30.20
N GLY A 890 29.69 52.51 -29.58
CA GLY A 890 28.52 53.05 -30.27
C GLY A 890 28.05 52.13 -31.42
N ARG A 891 27.97 52.65 -32.64
CA ARG A 891 27.66 51.86 -33.85
C ARG A 891 28.84 51.04 -34.40
N TYR A 892 30.02 51.19 -33.81
CA TYR A 892 31.24 50.51 -34.22
C TYR A 892 31.61 49.39 -33.23
N GLY A 893 32.44 48.45 -33.67
CA GLY A 893 32.98 47.39 -32.83
C GLY A 893 34.43 47.06 -33.22
N ILE A 894 35.30 46.86 -32.23
CA ILE A 894 36.63 46.30 -32.46
C ILE A 894 36.59 44.85 -32.00
N HIS A 895 37.04 43.94 -32.87
CA HIS A 895 37.03 42.50 -32.64
C HIS A 895 38.46 41.95 -32.69
N LEU A 896 38.80 41.10 -31.73
CA LEU A 896 40.03 40.31 -31.72
C LEU A 896 39.66 38.84 -31.66
N ASP A 897 39.89 38.11 -32.74
CA ASP A 897 39.51 36.70 -32.87
C ASP A 897 40.76 35.82 -33.02
N ALA A 898 40.84 34.73 -32.26
CA ALA A 898 41.84 33.68 -32.43
C ALA A 898 41.14 32.43 -32.97
N MET A 899 41.55 31.95 -34.13
CA MET A 899 40.92 30.82 -34.83
C MET A 899 41.95 29.77 -35.21
N HIS A 900 41.53 28.51 -35.21
CA HIS A 900 42.34 27.38 -35.62
C HIS A 900 41.58 26.56 -36.66
N TYR A 901 42.26 26.21 -37.74
CA TYR A 901 41.69 25.55 -38.91
C TYR A 901 42.37 24.20 -39.12
N LYS A 902 41.56 23.17 -39.39
CA LYS A 902 42.01 21.92 -40.00
C LYS A 902 41.65 21.99 -41.48
N ILE A 903 42.66 21.85 -42.35
CA ILE A 903 42.51 21.98 -43.80
C ILE A 903 42.59 20.60 -44.45
N ASN A 904 41.73 20.37 -45.44
CA ASN A 904 41.66 19.16 -46.25
C ASN A 904 41.84 19.55 -47.74
N GLU A 905 42.60 18.76 -48.49
CA GLU A 905 42.86 18.95 -49.92
C GLU A 905 42.31 17.74 -50.71
N ASP A 906 41.41 17.96 -51.67
CA ASP A 906 40.81 16.97 -52.60
C ASP A 906 40.22 15.68 -51.97
N GLU A 907 40.10 15.63 -50.65
CA GLU A 907 39.62 14.49 -49.88
C GLU A 907 38.50 14.89 -48.90
N ALA A 908 37.69 13.91 -48.51
CA ALA A 908 36.62 14.09 -47.53
C ALA A 908 37.12 14.21 -46.08
N TRP A 909 38.35 13.75 -45.79
CA TRP A 909 39.05 13.95 -44.52
C TRP A 909 40.51 13.52 -44.68
N THR A 910 41.47 14.40 -44.35
CA THR A 910 42.90 14.06 -44.43
C THR A 910 43.50 13.77 -43.05
N ASP A 911 44.25 12.67 -42.96
CA ASP A 911 45.04 12.32 -41.77
C ASP A 911 46.35 13.12 -41.68
N GLU A 912 46.68 13.88 -42.72
CA GLU A 912 47.88 14.70 -42.75
C GLU A 912 47.78 15.92 -41.82
N LEU A 913 48.92 16.31 -41.26
CA LEU A 913 48.99 17.45 -40.36
C LEU A 913 48.95 18.73 -41.20
N HIS A 914 47.78 19.35 -41.30
CA HIS A 914 47.55 20.65 -41.95
C HIS A 914 46.74 21.56 -41.00
N LEU A 915 47.46 22.30 -40.15
CA LEU A 915 46.87 23.16 -39.13
C LEU A 915 47.23 24.62 -39.37
N LEU A 916 46.23 25.48 -39.49
CA LEU A 916 46.39 26.92 -39.68
C LEU A 916 45.79 27.66 -38.49
N SER A 917 46.62 28.43 -37.77
CA SER A 917 46.15 29.34 -36.72
C SER A 917 46.10 30.77 -37.26
N LYS A 918 45.00 31.48 -37.02
CA LYS A 918 44.81 32.87 -37.42
C LYS A 918 44.46 33.73 -36.22
N LEU A 919 45.10 34.89 -36.12
CA LEU A 919 44.68 35.98 -35.25
C LEU A 919 44.09 37.09 -36.13
N ARG A 920 42.84 37.49 -35.90
CA ARG A 920 42.12 38.49 -36.68
C ARG A 920 41.87 39.72 -35.82
N LEU A 921 42.31 40.89 -36.28
CA LEU A 921 41.93 42.18 -35.70
C LEU A 921 41.02 42.89 -36.70
N THR A 922 39.72 42.97 -36.39
CA THR A 922 38.72 43.53 -37.31
C THR A 922 37.94 44.68 -36.71
N PHE A 923 37.54 45.60 -37.59
CA PHE A 923 36.69 46.73 -37.28
C PHE A 923 35.32 46.53 -37.92
N GLY A 924 34.28 46.55 -37.10
CA GLY A 924 32.89 46.34 -37.49
C GLY A 924 32.07 47.63 -37.48
N LEU A 925 31.16 47.77 -38.44
CA LEU A 925 30.16 48.84 -38.57
C LEU A 925 28.76 48.21 -38.59
N ARG A 926 27.95 48.51 -37.57
CA ARG A 926 26.54 48.11 -37.53
C ARG A 926 25.73 48.98 -38.51
N LEU A 927 25.14 48.34 -39.52
CA LEU A 927 24.32 49.01 -40.54
C LEU A 927 22.83 49.02 -40.15
N ALA A 928 22.36 47.93 -39.55
CA ALA A 928 21.01 47.74 -39.03
C ALA A 928 21.08 46.91 -37.74
N ASP A 929 19.95 46.75 -37.04
CA ASP A 929 19.90 46.03 -35.77
C ASP A 929 20.41 44.57 -35.88
N GLN A 930 20.20 43.95 -37.05
CA GLN A 930 20.55 42.55 -37.38
C GLN A 930 21.58 42.43 -38.52
N MET A 931 22.40 43.46 -38.78
CA MET A 931 23.42 43.37 -39.84
C MET A 931 24.63 44.27 -39.55
N SER A 932 25.83 43.71 -39.65
CA SER A 932 27.08 44.47 -39.54
C SER A 932 28.13 44.06 -40.57
N LEU A 933 28.83 45.05 -41.12
CA LEU A 933 30.00 44.85 -42.00
C LEU A 933 31.27 44.89 -41.16
N PHE A 934 32.26 44.09 -41.51
CA PHE A 934 33.58 44.20 -40.88
C PHE A 934 34.71 44.03 -41.91
N ALA A 935 35.86 44.64 -41.59
CA ALA A 935 37.10 44.44 -42.31
C ALA A 935 38.29 44.55 -41.36
N GLY A 936 39.41 43.91 -41.69
CA GLY A 936 40.59 43.95 -40.82
C GLY A 936 41.79 43.19 -41.36
N VAL A 937 42.77 43.02 -40.47
CA VAL A 937 44.05 42.35 -40.76
C VAL A 937 44.11 41.01 -40.04
N THR A 938 44.85 40.07 -40.62
CA THR A 938 45.07 38.73 -40.07
C THR A 938 46.57 38.47 -39.89
N GLY A 939 46.91 37.71 -38.85
CA GLY A 939 48.23 37.11 -38.67
C GLY A 939 48.08 35.60 -38.72
N ASN A 940 48.74 34.97 -39.68
CA ASN A 940 48.54 33.56 -40.00
C ASN A 940 49.78 32.74 -39.66
N VAL A 941 49.59 31.57 -39.06
CA VAL A 941 50.64 30.60 -38.76
C VAL A 941 50.20 29.23 -39.25
N LEU A 942 50.84 28.72 -40.31
CA LEU A 942 50.59 27.38 -40.85
C LEU A 942 51.63 26.41 -40.33
N VAL A 943 51.18 25.24 -39.89
CA VAL A 943 52.02 24.07 -39.59
C VAL A 943 51.54 22.92 -40.47
N SER A 944 52.38 22.50 -41.42
CA SER A 944 52.08 21.42 -42.36
C SER A 944 53.15 20.32 -42.31
N ARG A 945 52.78 19.06 -42.58
CA ARG A 945 53.76 18.00 -42.87
C ARG A 945 54.14 18.00 -44.37
N LEU A 946 55.39 17.66 -44.66
CA LEU A 946 55.95 17.47 -46.00
C LEU A 946 55.84 15.99 -46.40
N ASN A 947 55.15 15.67 -47.50
CA ASN A 947 55.14 14.33 -48.12
C ASN A 947 55.66 14.44 -49.57
N ASP A 948 56.64 13.60 -49.94
CA ASP A 948 57.12 13.40 -51.32
C ASP A 948 57.27 14.66 -52.20
N GLY A 949 57.76 15.76 -51.61
CA GLY A 949 58.04 17.01 -52.32
C GLY A 949 56.85 17.96 -52.48
N SER A 950 55.63 17.57 -52.10
CA SER A 950 54.46 18.44 -52.03
C SER A 950 54.20 18.94 -50.61
N HIS A 951 53.61 20.13 -50.52
CA HIS A 951 53.27 20.80 -49.27
C HIS A 951 52.02 21.66 -49.48
N LEU A 952 51.28 21.90 -48.40
CA LEU A 952 50.12 22.80 -48.42
C LEU A 952 50.57 24.26 -48.59
N ASP A 953 50.70 24.72 -49.82
CA ASP A 953 51.00 26.12 -50.15
C ASP A 953 49.71 26.94 -50.18
N LEU A 954 49.52 27.76 -49.14
CA LEU A 954 48.43 28.73 -49.04
C LEU A 954 48.93 30.10 -49.55
N SER A 955 48.02 30.86 -50.16
CA SER A 955 48.29 32.18 -50.74
C SER A 955 48.83 33.18 -49.70
N GLY A 956 49.99 33.77 -50.00
CA GLY A 956 50.61 34.85 -49.21
C GLY A 956 52.14 34.84 -49.25
N ASP A 957 52.76 36.01 -49.33
CA ASP A 957 54.21 36.16 -49.19
C ASP A 957 54.60 35.91 -47.72
N ALA A 958 55.28 34.79 -47.47
CA ALA A 958 55.69 34.42 -46.13
C ALA A 958 56.76 35.38 -45.60
N VAL A 959 56.49 36.00 -44.46
CA VAL A 959 57.46 36.87 -43.75
C VAL A 959 58.45 36.01 -42.95
N TYR A 960 58.04 34.80 -42.58
CA TYR A 960 58.89 33.81 -41.94
C TYR A 960 58.53 32.41 -42.43
N GLU A 961 59.53 31.63 -42.80
CA GLU A 961 59.39 30.25 -43.23
C GLU A 961 60.55 29.42 -42.69
N THR A 962 60.25 28.25 -42.11
CA THR A 962 61.27 27.30 -41.66
C THR A 962 60.84 25.87 -41.92
N LYS A 963 61.82 25.00 -42.21
CA LYS A 963 61.64 23.56 -42.43
C LYS A 963 62.46 22.83 -41.37
N ARG A 964 61.81 22.04 -40.51
CA ARG A 964 62.47 21.28 -39.45
C ARG A 964 62.00 19.82 -39.49
N GLY A 965 62.83 18.95 -40.03
CA GLY A 965 62.45 17.55 -40.30
C GLY A 965 61.36 17.48 -41.37
N ARG A 966 60.28 16.74 -41.10
CA ARG A 966 59.10 16.66 -41.98
C ARG A 966 58.07 17.77 -41.74
N ASN A 967 58.33 18.72 -40.83
CA ASN A 967 57.39 19.81 -40.53
C ASN A 967 57.81 21.11 -41.22
N TRP A 968 56.82 21.78 -41.79
CA TRP A 968 56.94 23.07 -42.45
C TRP A 968 56.09 24.11 -41.71
N VAL A 969 56.71 25.23 -41.34
CA VAL A 969 56.04 26.32 -40.62
C VAL A 969 56.16 27.60 -41.44
N ARG A 970 55.02 28.28 -41.67
CA ARG A 970 54.95 29.56 -42.37
C ARG A 970 54.17 30.58 -41.57
N VAL A 971 54.60 31.84 -41.67
CA VAL A 971 53.92 32.98 -41.06
C VAL A 971 53.79 34.10 -42.08
N TRP A 972 52.58 34.65 -42.22
CA TRP A 972 52.32 35.77 -43.12
C TRP A 972 51.19 36.68 -42.57
N PRO A 973 51.22 37.98 -42.89
CA PRO A 973 50.08 38.86 -42.66
C PRO A 973 49.04 38.71 -43.78
N GLY A 974 47.78 39.00 -43.47
CA GLY A 974 46.68 38.95 -44.43
C GLY A 974 45.58 39.97 -44.12
N VAL A 975 44.47 39.88 -44.87
CA VAL A 975 43.32 40.77 -44.76
C VAL A 975 42.02 39.98 -44.84
N VAL A 976 41.02 40.41 -44.08
CA VAL A 976 39.70 39.76 -44.04
C VAL A 976 38.60 40.79 -44.13
N ALA A 977 37.53 40.49 -44.85
CA ALA A 977 36.32 41.30 -44.89
C ALA A 977 35.08 40.40 -44.95
N GLY A 978 33.97 40.88 -44.39
CA GLY A 978 32.73 40.11 -44.37
C GLY A 978 31.53 40.84 -43.80
N VAL A 979 30.44 40.10 -43.70
CA VAL A 979 29.15 40.50 -43.14
C VAL A 979 28.80 39.55 -42.00
N THR A 980 28.14 40.08 -40.97
CA THR A 980 27.48 39.28 -39.92
C THR A 980 26.01 39.65 -39.87
N PHE A 981 25.15 38.66 -39.65
CA PHE A 981 23.70 38.77 -39.50
C PHE A 981 23.27 38.40 -38.09
#